data_AF-A0A3E2GZK2-F1
#
_entry.id   AF-A0A3E2GZK2-F1
#
_cell.length_a   1.000
_cell.length_b   1.000
_cell.length_c   1.000
_cell.angle_alpha   90.00
_cell.angle_beta   90.00
_cell.angle_gamma   90.00
#
_symmetry.space_group_name_H-M   'P 1'
#
loop_
_entity.id
_entity.type
_entity.pdbx_description
1 polymer ?
#
loop_
_entity_poly.entity_id
_entity_poly.type
_entity_poly.pdbx_seq_one_letter_code
_entity_poly.pdbx_strand_id
1 'polypeptide(L)'
;MSAVDDVCAVEEGKANALLSDSSALASASALPAAEPLQELDWVGPQDPDNPLNCVAIDDVSRHFGLSQVVATIPLTLYVLGQALGPSVAAPVSETYGRKAVFTLTTPISLAFTLGAGFSRNIATLCILRFFAGTFGSTSLSVGNGTITDVILPAHRSVVNGAFNLAPFLGTALGPMVGGFAVQKMGWRWSMWLILLLSSPAWVGSLFMSETYKKIILQKREKKRGIPIHPKDGGNSIATIGKFLKMTILRPVYMLAMEPIVLCFSIYVAFNFSILFSFFDAFPIVFGGVYGFNTGETGLAFIGVAIGVCVAFFIKQLIDRLTYQRLLRERLSKEQLPPETRLYSAMFGSFLIPLGLFWFGWSSKPEIHWICPIIATGCFACGNFLVFTSCMLYLIDTYGRALGASATGANGILSKPNIIVTAVLGSSKAAAETAIVTHSLPVSVRAYGSPEELSKDESVDLVVVGVPARYIPRSSFLSREIVEAAHAKGLRTAVDIQGRFAKLVQRVAEVVQSGRIGSILSTSVVGGVPTGGAGPEKVGLKYNLDKDSGATILDVHLGQFLECLTQVLGPLKCVNSLVRTMRPTTDLVDAKSGEILEKGVEKSAPDQIVVQGELTSGGIVSVHMHGGPSTGSARWFILGEKGEIDISAPVLIPWISTPFPWKVVIKDKDGVAEEIIKEDEPG
;
A
#
# COMPACT_ATOMS: atom_id res chain seq x y z
N MET A 1 5.54 -43.96 50.02
CA MET A 1 4.79 -43.51 48.83
C MET A 1 5.80 -43.23 47.71
N SER A 2 6.50 -44.19 47.09
CA SER A 2 6.23 -45.62 46.77
C SER A 2 4.97 -45.89 45.93
N ALA A 3 4.56 -44.90 45.14
CA ALA A 3 3.51 -45.05 44.12
C ALA A 3 3.68 -44.07 42.94
N VAL A 4 4.88 -43.54 42.71
CA VAL A 4 5.18 -42.63 41.57
C VAL A 4 6.33 -43.18 40.71
N ASP A 5 7.09 -44.16 41.18
CA ASP A 5 8.18 -44.80 40.42
C ASP A 5 7.71 -45.88 39.42
N ASP A 6 6.44 -46.31 39.48
CA ASP A 6 5.91 -47.39 38.61
C ASP A 6 5.17 -46.91 37.35
N VAL A 7 5.07 -45.59 37.13
CA VAL A 7 4.46 -45.03 35.90
C VAL A 7 5.52 -44.60 34.87
N CYS A 8 6.77 -44.38 35.30
CA CYS A 8 7.88 -44.07 34.38
C CYS A 8 8.49 -45.30 33.69
N ALA A 9 8.13 -46.53 34.08
CA ALA A 9 8.73 -47.76 33.55
C ALA A 9 7.98 -48.40 32.37
N VAL A 10 6.84 -47.82 31.92
CA VAL A 10 6.00 -48.42 30.87
C VAL A 10 6.03 -47.66 29.53
N GLU A 11 6.59 -46.44 29.48
CA GLU A 11 6.70 -45.66 28.23
C GLU A 11 8.13 -45.56 27.65
N GLU A 12 9.18 -45.86 28.42
CA GLU A 12 10.56 -45.95 27.88
C GLU A 12 10.83 -47.23 27.06
N GLY A 13 9.95 -48.24 27.15
CA GLY A 13 10.05 -49.50 26.41
C GLY A 13 9.55 -49.47 24.96
N LYS A 14 8.91 -48.36 24.51
CA LYS A 14 8.36 -48.24 23.14
C LYS A 14 9.06 -47.20 22.26
N ALA A 15 9.93 -46.35 22.82
CA ALA A 15 10.71 -45.38 22.07
C ALA A 15 12.06 -45.94 21.56
N ASN A 16 12.56 -47.03 22.12
CA ASN A 16 13.83 -47.67 21.74
C ASN A 16 13.72 -48.74 20.63
N ALA A 17 12.56 -48.92 20.01
CA ALA A 17 12.33 -49.90 18.93
C ALA A 17 12.26 -49.27 17.51
N LEU A 18 12.47 -47.95 17.37
CA LEU A 18 12.37 -47.24 16.08
C LEU A 18 13.67 -46.54 15.64
N LEU A 19 14.78 -46.76 16.34
CA LEU A 19 16.09 -46.16 16.02
C LEU A 19 17.18 -47.20 15.68
N SER A 20 16.78 -48.44 15.36
CA SER A 20 17.70 -49.48 14.88
C SER A 20 17.41 -49.87 13.43
N ASP A 21 17.70 -48.97 12.49
CA ASP A 21 17.88 -49.39 11.08
C ASP A 21 18.96 -48.54 10.39
N SER A 22 20.21 -48.86 10.73
CA SER A 22 21.43 -48.23 10.21
C SER A 22 21.92 -48.94 8.94
N SER A 23 21.09 -49.00 7.89
CA SER A 23 21.43 -49.70 6.65
C SER A 23 21.19 -48.91 5.34
N ALA A 24 20.71 -47.66 5.40
CA ALA A 24 20.40 -46.86 4.19
C ALA A 24 21.36 -45.69 3.89
N LEU A 25 22.44 -45.51 4.67
CA LEU A 25 23.34 -44.34 4.59
C LEU A 25 24.70 -44.62 3.90
N ALA A 26 24.84 -45.76 3.21
CA ALA A 26 26.11 -46.22 2.64
C ALA A 26 26.12 -46.32 1.09
N SER A 27 25.38 -45.48 0.36
CA SER A 27 25.38 -45.51 -1.11
C SER A 27 25.32 -44.16 -1.82
N ALA A 28 25.80 -43.08 -1.20
CA ALA A 28 25.80 -41.73 -1.82
C ALA A 28 27.17 -41.05 -1.83
N SER A 29 28.24 -41.81 -2.05
CA SER A 29 29.61 -41.30 -2.23
C SER A 29 30.17 -41.67 -3.60
N ALA A 30 29.74 -40.97 -4.65
CA ALA A 30 30.45 -40.89 -5.94
C ALA A 30 29.85 -39.79 -6.82
N LEU A 31 30.47 -38.60 -6.86
CA LEU A 31 30.24 -37.61 -7.91
C LEU A 31 31.50 -37.55 -8.79
N PRO A 32 31.44 -37.83 -10.09
CA PRO A 32 32.49 -37.48 -11.03
C PRO A 32 32.25 -36.09 -11.62
N ALA A 33 33.35 -35.42 -11.98
CA ALA A 33 33.38 -34.08 -12.54
C ALA A 33 33.04 -34.05 -14.04
N ALA A 34 32.26 -33.01 -14.41
CA ALA A 34 32.15 -32.27 -15.68
C ALA A 34 32.02 -33.01 -17.04
N GLU A 35 30.88 -32.77 -17.72
CA GLU A 35 30.82 -32.51 -19.17
C GLU A 35 29.66 -31.54 -19.50
N PRO A 36 29.79 -30.65 -20.52
CA PRO A 36 28.76 -29.69 -20.94
C PRO A 36 27.90 -30.24 -22.10
N LEU A 37 26.73 -29.60 -22.34
CA LEU A 37 25.66 -29.84 -23.34
C LEU A 37 24.36 -30.26 -22.61
N GLN A 38 23.15 -29.78 -22.91
CA GLN A 38 22.51 -29.40 -24.17
C GLN A 38 21.20 -28.63 -23.83
N GLU A 39 20.66 -27.84 -24.75
CA GLU A 39 19.33 -27.19 -24.63
C GLU A 39 18.26 -28.17 -24.13
N LEU A 40 17.71 -27.92 -22.94
CA LEU A 40 16.59 -28.68 -22.39
C LEU A 40 15.32 -27.85 -22.59
N ASP A 41 14.52 -28.22 -23.59
CA ASP A 41 13.12 -27.81 -23.72
C ASP A 41 12.36 -28.28 -22.47
N TRP A 42 12.18 -27.37 -21.51
CA TRP A 42 11.35 -27.63 -20.34
C TRP A 42 9.88 -27.47 -20.72
N VAL A 43 9.23 -28.57 -21.09
CA VAL A 43 7.78 -28.72 -21.02
C VAL A 43 7.48 -29.33 -19.64
N GLY A 44 7.31 -28.46 -18.64
CA GLY A 44 6.81 -28.86 -17.33
C GLY A 44 5.36 -28.43 -17.10
N PRO A 45 4.69 -29.06 -16.11
CA PRO A 45 3.24 -29.06 -15.96
C PRO A 45 2.71 -27.67 -15.61
N GLN A 46 1.46 -27.38 -15.99
CA GLN A 46 0.71 -26.27 -15.42
C GLN A 46 0.69 -26.43 -13.91
N ASP A 47 1.46 -25.59 -13.21
CA ASP A 47 1.42 -25.48 -11.76
C ASP A 47 0.05 -24.86 -11.39
N PRO A 48 -0.82 -25.56 -10.64
CA PRO A 48 -2.16 -25.08 -10.31
C PRO A 48 -2.17 -23.92 -9.29
N ASP A 49 -1.03 -23.62 -8.66
CA ASP A 49 -0.96 -22.79 -7.44
C ASP A 49 -0.55 -21.33 -7.68
N ASN A 50 -0.71 -20.78 -8.90
CA ASN A 50 -0.35 -19.39 -9.16
C ASN A 50 -1.38 -18.59 -9.98
N PRO A 51 -2.40 -17.98 -9.34
CA PRO A 51 -3.53 -17.37 -10.04
C PRO A 51 -3.44 -15.84 -10.11
N LEU A 52 -2.43 -15.25 -10.73
CA LEU A 52 -2.35 -13.79 -10.96
C LEU A 52 -1.51 -13.56 -12.23
N ASN A 53 -2.00 -12.97 -13.33
CA ASN A 53 -2.11 -11.51 -13.49
C ASN A 53 -2.35 -11.18 -14.98
N CYS A 54 -2.81 -9.95 -15.26
CA CYS A 54 -3.24 -9.43 -16.57
C CYS A 54 -2.70 -10.15 -17.82
N VAL A 55 -3.58 -10.37 -18.80
CA VAL A 55 -3.48 -11.31 -19.94
C VAL A 55 -2.08 -11.59 -20.52
N ALA A 56 -1.17 -10.61 -20.56
CA ALA A 56 0.16 -10.74 -21.13
C ALA A 56 1.30 -11.06 -20.13
N ILE A 57 1.09 -11.00 -18.81
CA ILE A 57 2.17 -11.16 -17.82
C ILE A 57 2.73 -12.58 -17.80
N ASP A 58 1.87 -13.60 -17.83
CA ASP A 58 2.32 -14.99 -17.85
C ASP A 58 3.14 -15.31 -19.11
N ASP A 59 2.70 -14.82 -20.27
CA ASP A 59 3.43 -14.97 -21.53
C ASP A 59 4.75 -14.21 -21.54
N VAL A 60 4.82 -13.01 -20.92
CA VAL A 60 6.06 -12.23 -20.78
C VAL A 60 7.03 -12.92 -19.83
N SER A 61 6.54 -13.46 -18.72
CA SER A 61 7.31 -14.26 -17.76
C SER A 61 7.93 -15.47 -18.43
N ARG A 62 7.13 -16.26 -19.18
CA ARG A 62 7.61 -17.43 -19.95
C ARG A 62 8.59 -17.04 -21.05
N HIS A 63 8.30 -15.99 -21.82
CA HIS A 63 9.15 -15.59 -22.95
C HIS A 63 10.55 -15.12 -22.53
N PHE A 64 10.67 -14.46 -21.38
CA PHE A 64 11.95 -13.96 -20.87
C PHE A 64 12.57 -14.85 -19.77
N GLY A 65 11.90 -15.93 -19.35
CA GLY A 65 12.37 -16.80 -18.26
C GLY A 65 12.47 -16.08 -16.91
N LEU A 66 11.53 -15.16 -16.63
CA LEU A 66 11.55 -14.29 -15.44
C LEU A 66 10.44 -14.67 -14.46
N SER A 67 10.61 -14.32 -13.17
CA SER A 67 9.52 -14.44 -12.19
C SER A 67 8.35 -13.53 -12.55
N GLN A 68 7.12 -13.91 -12.18
CA GLN A 68 5.92 -13.09 -12.41
C GLN A 68 6.00 -11.70 -11.78
N VAL A 69 6.69 -11.58 -10.63
CA VAL A 69 6.95 -10.29 -9.97
C VAL A 69 7.72 -9.35 -10.91
N VAL A 70 8.78 -9.84 -11.56
CA VAL A 70 9.57 -9.06 -12.51
C VAL A 70 8.78 -8.78 -13.79
N ALA A 71 7.97 -9.72 -14.26
CA ALA A 71 7.10 -9.54 -15.42
C ALA A 71 5.99 -8.49 -15.20
N THR A 72 5.69 -8.12 -13.95
CA THR A 72 4.72 -7.07 -13.59
C THR A 72 5.31 -5.65 -13.68
N ILE A 73 6.64 -5.51 -13.59
CA ILE A 73 7.34 -4.19 -13.59
C ILE A 73 6.95 -3.29 -14.78
N PRO A 74 6.86 -3.77 -16.04
CA PRO A 74 6.47 -2.91 -17.16
C PRO A 74 5.08 -2.29 -17.01
N LEU A 75 4.14 -3.00 -16.38
CA LEU A 75 2.80 -2.47 -16.08
C LEU A 75 2.89 -1.38 -15.01
N THR A 76 3.62 -1.62 -13.93
CA THR A 76 3.81 -0.66 -12.84
C THR A 76 4.47 0.62 -13.35
N LEU A 77 5.52 0.50 -14.18
CA LEU A 77 6.19 1.65 -14.79
C LEU A 77 5.30 2.41 -15.78
N TYR A 78 4.40 1.73 -16.50
CA TYR A 78 3.40 2.39 -17.33
C TYR A 78 2.45 3.26 -16.49
N VAL A 79 1.97 2.73 -15.36
CA VAL A 79 1.09 3.46 -14.42
C VAL A 79 1.82 4.61 -13.72
N LEU A 80 3.11 4.45 -13.42
CA LEU A 80 3.98 5.51 -12.91
C LEU A 80 4.15 6.62 -13.96
N GLY A 81 4.44 6.26 -15.21
CA GLY A 81 4.51 7.21 -16.32
C GLY A 81 3.21 8.00 -16.49
N GLN A 82 2.05 7.34 -16.38
CA GLN A 82 0.75 8.02 -16.43
C GLN A 82 0.57 9.11 -15.35
N ALA A 83 1.21 8.97 -14.18
CA ALA A 83 1.15 10.00 -13.15
C ALA A 83 1.92 11.28 -13.56
N LEU A 84 2.95 11.15 -14.40
CA LEU A 84 3.80 12.25 -14.83
C LEU A 84 3.28 12.97 -16.09
N GLY A 85 2.41 12.34 -16.87
CA GLY A 85 1.91 12.92 -18.12
C GLY A 85 1.16 14.25 -17.99
N PRO A 86 0.32 14.49 -16.95
CA PRO A 86 -0.30 15.80 -16.74
C PRO A 86 0.71 16.95 -16.65
N SER A 87 1.91 16.69 -16.09
CA SER A 87 3.00 17.68 -15.99
C SER A 87 3.57 18.07 -17.35
N VAL A 88 3.53 17.16 -18.33
CA VAL A 88 3.91 17.43 -19.73
C VAL A 88 2.76 18.12 -20.47
N ALA A 89 1.53 17.65 -20.25
CA ALA A 89 0.35 18.13 -20.96
C ALA A 89 0.01 19.60 -20.64
N ALA A 90 0.14 20.00 -19.38
CA ALA A 90 -0.19 21.35 -18.91
C ALA A 90 0.55 22.45 -19.69
N PRO A 91 1.89 22.54 -19.72
CA PRO A 91 2.60 23.62 -20.42
C PRO A 91 2.37 23.60 -21.92
N VAL A 92 2.28 22.41 -22.53
CA VAL A 92 2.01 22.27 -23.97
C VAL A 92 0.61 22.80 -24.30
N SER A 93 -0.38 22.46 -23.47
CA SER A 93 -1.77 22.86 -23.68
C SER A 93 -2.01 24.38 -23.59
N GLU A 94 -1.22 25.06 -22.75
CA GLU A 94 -1.38 26.49 -22.52
C GLU A 94 -0.59 27.36 -23.49
N THR A 95 0.57 26.87 -23.93
CA THR A 95 1.46 27.58 -24.85
C THR A 95 1.03 27.37 -26.30
N TYR A 96 0.72 26.12 -26.67
CA TYR A 96 0.46 25.73 -28.05
C TYR A 96 -1.02 25.42 -28.32
N GLY A 97 -1.85 25.38 -27.27
CA GLY A 97 -3.28 25.08 -27.36
C GLY A 97 -3.62 23.63 -27.08
N ARG A 98 -4.92 23.33 -26.94
CA ARG A 98 -5.42 22.01 -26.55
C ARG A 98 -5.24 21.01 -27.69
N LYS A 99 -5.42 21.44 -28.94
CA LYS A 99 -5.22 20.59 -30.13
C LYS A 99 -3.79 20.06 -30.20
N ALA A 100 -2.81 20.92 -29.90
CA ALA A 100 -1.40 20.57 -29.98
C ALA A 100 -1.05 19.33 -29.15
N VAL A 101 -1.62 19.20 -27.94
CA VAL A 101 -1.45 18.03 -27.08
C VAL A 101 -1.88 16.77 -27.81
N PHE A 102 -3.15 16.67 -28.22
CA PHE A 102 -3.67 15.48 -28.90
C PHE A 102 -2.87 15.10 -30.15
N THR A 103 -2.41 16.09 -30.93
CA THR A 103 -1.67 15.84 -32.17
C THR A 103 -0.19 15.50 -31.96
N LEU A 104 0.46 15.98 -30.89
CA LEU A 104 1.90 15.82 -30.66
C LEU A 104 2.24 14.70 -29.68
N THR A 105 1.52 14.57 -28.57
CA THR A 105 1.87 13.62 -27.50
C THR A 105 1.35 12.22 -27.80
N THR A 106 0.17 12.10 -28.39
CA THR A 106 -0.41 10.81 -28.81
C THR A 106 0.52 10.02 -29.75
N PRO A 107 1.06 10.56 -30.86
CA PRO A 107 1.93 9.78 -31.74
C PRO A 107 3.26 9.41 -31.09
N ILE A 108 3.78 10.24 -30.16
CA ILE A 108 4.96 9.87 -29.35
C ILE A 108 4.64 8.64 -28.50
N SER A 109 3.48 8.62 -27.83
CA SER A 109 3.00 7.45 -27.08
C SER A 109 2.85 6.21 -27.98
N LEU A 110 2.34 6.37 -29.20
CA LEU A 110 2.22 5.27 -30.16
C LEU A 110 3.60 4.76 -30.61
N ALA A 111 4.56 5.65 -30.88
CA ALA A 111 5.91 5.25 -31.24
C ALA A 111 6.59 4.42 -30.13
N PHE A 112 6.44 4.83 -28.87
CA PHE A 112 6.95 4.04 -27.74
C PHE A 112 6.21 2.71 -27.56
N THR A 113 4.90 2.67 -27.80
CA THR A 113 4.11 1.43 -27.78
C THR A 113 4.55 0.46 -28.90
N LEU A 114 4.85 1.00 -30.08
CA LEU A 114 5.42 0.26 -31.21
C LEU A 114 6.79 -0.33 -30.83
N GLY A 115 7.67 0.47 -30.25
CA GLY A 115 8.96 0.01 -29.76
C GLY A 115 8.83 -1.08 -28.69
N ALA A 116 7.86 -0.96 -27.77
CA ALA A 116 7.60 -1.96 -26.74
C ALA A 116 7.21 -3.32 -27.34
N GLY A 117 6.43 -3.33 -28.42
CA GLY A 117 6.09 -4.55 -29.17
C GLY A 117 7.30 -5.24 -29.81
N PHE A 118 8.31 -4.47 -30.22
CA PHE A 118 9.57 -4.98 -30.78
C PHE A 118 10.66 -5.26 -29.73
N SER A 119 10.37 -5.04 -28.45
CA SER A 119 11.35 -5.25 -27.38
C SER A 119 11.82 -6.72 -27.34
N ARG A 120 13.13 -6.89 -27.13
CA ARG A 120 13.81 -8.19 -27.02
C ARG A 120 14.38 -8.45 -25.63
N ASN A 121 14.23 -7.50 -24.71
CA ASN A 121 14.64 -7.63 -23.32
C ASN A 121 13.65 -6.89 -22.42
N ILE A 122 13.61 -7.30 -21.14
CA ILE A 122 12.69 -6.72 -20.16
C ILE A 122 13.00 -5.25 -19.86
N ALA A 123 14.27 -4.85 -19.85
CA ALA A 123 14.68 -3.48 -19.59
C ALA A 123 14.16 -2.49 -20.65
N THR A 124 14.29 -2.83 -21.93
CA THR A 124 13.73 -2.05 -23.05
C THR A 124 12.21 -2.01 -22.96
N LEU A 125 11.57 -3.14 -22.64
CA LEU A 125 10.12 -3.17 -22.44
C LEU A 125 9.68 -2.20 -21.33
N CYS A 126 10.37 -2.22 -20.18
CA CYS A 126 10.14 -1.32 -19.05
C CYS A 126 10.27 0.16 -19.41
N ILE A 127 11.39 0.54 -20.04
CA ILE A 127 11.69 1.93 -20.42
C ILE A 127 10.65 2.45 -21.43
N LEU A 128 10.35 1.66 -22.46
CA LEU A 128 9.40 2.07 -23.49
C LEU A 128 7.98 2.14 -22.95
N ARG A 129 7.59 1.25 -22.03
CA ARG A 129 6.30 1.33 -21.32
C ARG A 129 6.18 2.57 -20.45
N PHE A 130 7.24 2.95 -19.74
CA PHE A 130 7.25 4.19 -18.94
C PHE A 130 6.96 5.43 -19.81
N PHE A 131 7.67 5.57 -20.92
CA PHE A 131 7.47 6.71 -21.83
C PHE A 131 6.12 6.65 -22.55
N ALA A 132 5.66 5.46 -22.96
CA ALA A 132 4.31 5.28 -23.51
C ALA A 132 3.23 5.74 -22.51
N GLY A 133 3.33 5.39 -21.23
CA GLY A 133 2.39 5.86 -20.20
C GLY A 133 2.45 7.38 -19.97
N THR A 134 3.66 7.94 -19.98
CA THR A 134 3.89 9.39 -19.79
C THR A 134 3.23 10.21 -20.88
N PHE A 135 3.48 9.88 -22.15
CA PHE A 135 2.89 10.63 -23.26
C PHE A 135 1.42 10.25 -23.50
N GLY A 136 1.00 9.02 -23.21
CA GLY A 136 -0.38 8.56 -23.40
C GLY A 136 -1.41 9.23 -22.47
N SER A 137 -1.04 9.48 -21.22
CA SER A 137 -1.94 10.11 -20.23
C SER A 137 -2.21 11.61 -20.45
N THR A 138 -1.40 12.27 -21.27
CA THR A 138 -1.53 13.71 -21.56
C THR A 138 -2.91 14.05 -22.14
N SER A 139 -3.44 13.22 -23.04
CA SER A 139 -4.74 13.37 -23.67
C SER A 139 -5.90 13.25 -22.66
N LEU A 140 -5.78 12.36 -21.67
CA LEU A 140 -6.77 12.20 -20.60
C LEU A 140 -6.84 13.47 -19.73
N SER A 141 -5.68 14.03 -19.38
CA SER A 141 -5.60 15.23 -18.52
C SER A 141 -6.22 16.48 -19.15
N VAL A 142 -6.10 16.62 -20.47
CA VAL A 142 -6.57 17.82 -21.21
C VAL A 142 -8.01 17.65 -21.73
N GLY A 143 -8.53 16.42 -21.75
CA GLY A 143 -9.89 16.10 -22.22
C GLY A 143 -10.97 16.86 -21.45
N ASN A 144 -10.92 16.83 -20.11
CA ASN A 144 -11.89 17.56 -19.27
C ASN A 144 -11.84 19.09 -19.51
N GLY A 145 -10.63 19.66 -19.64
CA GLY A 145 -10.46 21.08 -19.97
C GLY A 145 -11.08 21.43 -21.33
N THR A 146 -10.86 20.58 -22.33
CA THR A 146 -11.42 20.74 -23.68
C THR A 146 -12.95 20.73 -23.67
N ILE A 147 -13.57 19.83 -22.91
CA ILE A 147 -15.04 19.78 -22.75
C ILE A 147 -15.54 21.06 -22.11
N THR A 148 -14.87 21.57 -21.06
CA THR A 148 -15.29 22.80 -20.39
C THR A 148 -15.16 24.05 -21.26
N ASP A 149 -14.22 24.04 -22.21
CA ASP A 149 -13.98 25.15 -23.15
C ASP A 149 -15.05 25.21 -24.25
N VAL A 150 -15.61 24.05 -24.66
CA VAL A 150 -16.56 23.96 -25.79
C VAL A 150 -18.03 23.87 -25.33
N ILE A 151 -18.30 23.24 -24.18
CA ILE A 151 -19.67 22.87 -23.77
C ILE A 151 -20.22 23.81 -22.68
N LEU A 152 -21.45 24.26 -22.88
CA LEU A 152 -22.24 25.06 -21.94
C LEU A 152 -22.53 24.27 -20.64
N PRO A 153 -22.51 24.92 -19.45
CA PRO A 153 -22.70 24.25 -18.16
C PRO A 153 -23.89 23.30 -18.06
N ALA A 154 -25.02 23.65 -18.70
CA ALA A 154 -26.23 22.83 -18.68
C ALA A 154 -26.06 21.42 -19.30
N HIS A 155 -25.16 21.26 -20.27
CA HIS A 155 -24.94 19.99 -20.97
C HIS A 155 -23.64 19.28 -20.57
N ARG A 156 -22.86 19.86 -19.64
CA ARG A 156 -21.56 19.31 -19.24
C ARG A 156 -21.66 17.93 -18.58
N SER A 157 -22.72 17.65 -17.83
CA SER A 157 -22.92 16.36 -17.15
C SER A 157 -22.97 15.19 -18.15
N VAL A 158 -23.67 15.37 -19.28
CA VAL A 158 -23.81 14.35 -20.32
C VAL A 158 -22.47 14.10 -21.03
N VAL A 159 -21.80 15.18 -21.47
CA VAL A 159 -20.55 15.06 -22.23
C VAL A 159 -19.40 14.57 -21.35
N ASN A 160 -19.32 15.03 -20.10
CA ASN A 160 -18.32 14.57 -19.14
C ASN A 160 -18.60 13.11 -18.73
N GLY A 161 -19.88 12.73 -18.56
CA GLY A 161 -20.27 11.33 -18.38
C GLY A 161 -19.82 10.44 -19.54
N ALA A 162 -19.99 10.90 -20.79
CA ALA A 162 -19.59 10.14 -21.98
C ALA A 162 -18.06 10.06 -22.12
N PHE A 163 -17.35 11.11 -21.72
CA PHE A 163 -15.88 11.11 -21.67
C PHE A 163 -15.35 10.12 -20.62
N ASN A 164 -15.92 10.12 -19.40
CA ASN A 164 -15.51 9.20 -18.34
C ASN A 164 -15.93 7.75 -18.59
N LEU A 165 -16.95 7.52 -19.44
CA LEU A 165 -17.31 6.18 -19.89
C LEU A 165 -16.15 5.51 -20.64
N ALA A 166 -15.37 6.26 -21.41
CA ALA A 166 -14.30 5.69 -22.24
C ALA A 166 -13.18 5.00 -21.45
N PRO A 167 -12.57 5.58 -20.39
CA PRO A 167 -11.58 4.88 -19.55
C PRO A 167 -12.12 3.61 -18.89
N PHE A 168 -13.33 3.66 -18.31
CA PHE A 168 -13.94 2.50 -17.65
C PHE A 168 -14.29 1.39 -18.63
N LEU A 169 -14.84 1.75 -19.79
CA LEU A 169 -15.12 0.80 -20.84
C LEU A 169 -13.82 0.22 -21.42
N GLY A 170 -12.77 1.03 -21.55
CA GLY A 170 -11.43 0.59 -21.93
C GLY A 170 -10.85 -0.45 -20.97
N THR A 171 -11.02 -0.28 -19.66
CA THR A 171 -10.57 -1.27 -18.66
C THR A 171 -11.32 -2.59 -18.73
N ALA A 172 -12.56 -2.61 -19.22
CA ALA A 172 -13.34 -3.84 -19.39
C ALA A 172 -13.09 -4.50 -20.76
N LEU A 173 -13.05 -3.72 -21.83
CA LEU A 173 -12.83 -4.21 -23.20
C LEU A 173 -11.38 -4.66 -23.42
N GLY A 174 -10.42 -4.08 -22.70
CA GLY A 174 -9.00 -4.42 -22.80
C GLY A 174 -8.71 -5.90 -22.55
N PRO A 175 -9.06 -6.45 -21.37
CA PRO A 175 -8.95 -7.88 -21.09
C PRO A 175 -9.78 -8.76 -22.02
N MET A 176 -10.95 -8.28 -22.47
CA MET A 176 -11.83 -9.04 -23.36
C MET A 176 -11.21 -9.27 -24.75
N VAL A 177 -10.67 -8.22 -25.37
CA VAL A 177 -10.02 -8.34 -26.69
C VAL A 177 -8.59 -8.87 -26.56
N GLY A 178 -7.87 -8.40 -25.53
CA GLY A 178 -6.52 -8.84 -25.22
C GLY A 178 -6.44 -10.32 -24.87
N GLY A 179 -7.42 -10.84 -24.13
CA GLY A 179 -7.59 -12.25 -23.74
C GLY A 179 -7.34 -13.20 -24.89
N PHE A 180 -8.17 -13.09 -25.91
CA PHE A 180 -8.10 -13.94 -27.10
C PHE A 180 -6.88 -13.66 -27.98
N ALA A 181 -6.47 -12.39 -28.10
CA ALA A 181 -5.33 -12.02 -28.94
C ALA A 181 -4.00 -12.54 -28.38
N VAL A 182 -3.80 -12.42 -27.07
CA VAL A 182 -2.59 -12.92 -26.41
C VAL A 182 -2.60 -14.45 -26.39
N GLN A 183 -3.73 -15.08 -26.05
CA GLN A 183 -3.84 -16.55 -26.04
C GLN A 183 -3.47 -17.19 -27.39
N LYS A 184 -3.86 -16.59 -28.53
CA LYS A 184 -3.60 -17.16 -29.86
C LYS A 184 -2.32 -16.67 -30.53
N MET A 185 -1.93 -15.43 -30.29
CA MET A 185 -0.86 -14.78 -31.05
C MET A 185 0.31 -14.27 -30.18
N GLY A 186 0.23 -14.47 -28.87
CA GLY A 186 1.24 -14.13 -27.88
C GLY A 186 1.19 -12.69 -27.38
N TRP A 187 1.96 -12.41 -26.33
CA TRP A 187 1.94 -11.13 -25.59
C TRP A 187 2.15 -9.87 -26.44
N ARG A 188 2.92 -9.93 -27.54
CA ARG A 188 3.21 -8.77 -28.40
C ARG A 188 1.94 -8.17 -29.01
N TRP A 189 0.92 -9.00 -29.25
CA TRP A 189 -0.36 -8.56 -29.79
C TRP A 189 -1.14 -7.65 -28.86
N SER A 190 -0.85 -7.66 -27.56
CA SER A 190 -1.38 -6.65 -26.66
C SER A 190 -0.93 -5.22 -27.05
N MET A 191 0.30 -5.04 -27.56
CA MET A 191 0.80 -3.75 -28.04
C MET A 191 0.22 -3.40 -29.41
N TRP A 192 0.15 -4.38 -30.32
CA TRP A 192 -0.39 -4.19 -31.66
C TRP A 192 -1.86 -3.77 -31.63
N LEU A 193 -2.66 -4.36 -30.72
CA LEU A 193 -4.05 -3.96 -30.52
C LEU A 193 -4.17 -2.51 -30.04
N ILE A 194 -3.35 -2.08 -29.09
CA ILE A 194 -3.34 -0.68 -28.62
C ILE A 194 -3.06 0.26 -29.80
N LEU A 195 -2.10 -0.09 -30.66
CA LEU A 195 -1.75 0.71 -31.84
C LEU A 195 -2.88 0.75 -32.88
N LEU A 196 -3.48 -0.40 -33.18
CA LEU A 196 -4.58 -0.50 -34.14
C LEU A 196 -5.81 0.30 -33.70
N LEU A 197 -6.11 0.31 -32.40
CA LEU A 197 -7.24 1.05 -31.84
C LEU A 197 -6.95 2.54 -31.66
N SER A 198 -5.72 2.90 -31.28
CA SER A 198 -5.36 4.29 -30.96
C SER A 198 -4.94 5.11 -32.17
N SER A 199 -4.42 4.48 -33.24
CA SER A 199 -3.97 5.19 -34.45
C SER A 199 -5.12 5.89 -35.19
N PRO A 200 -6.31 5.27 -35.40
CA PRO A 200 -7.45 5.96 -35.99
C PRO A 200 -7.94 7.14 -35.13
N ALA A 201 -7.91 7.00 -33.80
CA ALA A 201 -8.27 8.09 -32.89
C ALA A 201 -7.30 9.27 -33.01
N TRP A 202 -6.00 9.01 -33.16
CA TRP A 202 -5.00 10.04 -33.45
C TRP A 202 -5.25 10.71 -34.80
N VAL A 203 -5.51 9.94 -35.87
CA VAL A 203 -5.84 10.51 -37.19
C VAL A 203 -7.07 11.41 -37.10
N GLY A 204 -8.11 10.98 -36.36
CA GLY A 204 -9.29 11.81 -36.07
C GLY A 204 -8.94 13.13 -35.39
N SER A 205 -7.97 13.14 -34.47
CA SER A 205 -7.54 14.34 -33.76
C SER A 205 -6.91 15.41 -34.69
N LEU A 206 -6.35 15.02 -35.84
CA LEU A 206 -5.79 15.95 -36.81
C LEU A 206 -6.85 16.89 -37.41
N PHE A 207 -8.08 16.38 -37.56
CA PHE A 207 -9.22 17.14 -38.08
C PHE A 207 -9.90 18.03 -37.02
N MET A 208 -9.50 17.92 -35.75
CA MET A 208 -10.05 18.75 -34.69
C MET A 208 -9.66 20.21 -34.87
N SER A 209 -10.55 21.13 -34.49
CA SER A 209 -10.21 22.56 -34.41
C SER A 209 -9.63 22.91 -33.05
N GLU A 210 -8.87 24.00 -32.97
CA GLU A 210 -8.39 24.50 -31.68
C GLU A 210 -9.57 24.94 -30.82
N THR A 211 -9.56 24.55 -29.55
CA THR A 211 -10.63 24.82 -28.58
C THR A 211 -10.22 25.88 -27.57
N TYR A 212 -8.92 26.14 -27.38
CA TYR A 212 -8.46 27.07 -26.36
C TYR A 212 -8.70 28.53 -26.76
N LYS A 213 -9.59 29.21 -26.03
CA LYS A 213 -10.02 30.59 -26.30
C LYS A 213 -8.84 31.56 -26.50
N LYS A 214 -7.80 31.46 -25.66
CA LYS A 214 -6.62 32.34 -25.72
C LYS A 214 -5.91 32.26 -27.08
N ILE A 215 -5.65 31.05 -27.57
CA ILE A 215 -4.95 30.82 -28.85
C ILE A 215 -5.85 31.19 -30.03
N ILE A 216 -7.16 30.95 -29.94
CA ILE A 216 -8.12 31.34 -30.98
C ILE A 216 -8.14 32.87 -31.14
N LEU A 217 -8.19 33.62 -30.03
CA LEU A 217 -8.17 35.08 -30.05
C LEU A 217 -6.85 35.60 -30.61
N GLN A 218 -5.70 35.07 -30.16
CA GLN A 218 -4.39 35.43 -30.70
C GLN A 218 -4.29 35.19 -32.22
N LYS A 219 -4.81 34.05 -32.72
CA LYS A 219 -4.85 33.77 -34.17
C LYS A 219 -5.75 34.76 -34.93
N ARG A 220 -6.86 35.21 -34.33
CA ARG A 220 -7.76 36.20 -34.93
C ARG A 220 -7.19 37.61 -34.90
N GLU A 221 -6.52 38.01 -33.83
CA GLU A 221 -5.84 39.29 -33.67
C GLU A 221 -4.67 39.41 -34.66
N LYS A 222 -3.87 38.34 -34.80
CA LYS A 222 -2.81 38.24 -35.82
C LYS A 222 -3.36 38.39 -37.24
N LYS A 223 -4.51 37.77 -37.54
CA LYS A 223 -5.20 37.93 -38.84
C LYS A 223 -5.77 39.33 -39.06
N ARG A 224 -6.05 40.08 -38.00
CA ARG A 224 -6.58 41.46 -38.06
C ARG A 224 -5.48 42.53 -38.01
N GLY A 225 -4.20 42.13 -38.00
CA GLY A 225 -3.07 43.07 -37.99
C GLY A 225 -2.91 43.86 -36.69
N ILE A 226 -3.57 43.46 -35.61
CA ILE A 226 -3.45 44.13 -34.31
C ILE A 226 -2.12 43.69 -33.68
N PRO A 227 -1.23 44.62 -33.26
CA PRO A 227 0.01 44.24 -32.60
C PRO A 227 -0.30 43.54 -31.29
N ILE A 228 0.05 42.26 -31.23
CA ILE A 228 -0.10 41.44 -30.02
C ILE A 228 0.97 41.94 -29.05
N HIS A 229 0.57 42.69 -28.01
CA HIS A 229 1.49 42.97 -26.91
C HIS A 229 1.89 41.64 -26.26
N PRO A 230 3.18 41.24 -26.27
CA PRO A 230 3.62 40.08 -25.53
C PRO A 230 3.62 40.46 -24.05
N LYS A 231 2.50 40.24 -23.35
CA LYS A 231 2.53 40.26 -21.89
C LYS A 231 3.10 38.93 -21.40
N ASP A 232 4.30 39.07 -20.85
CA ASP A 232 5.12 38.12 -20.13
C ASP A 232 5.61 36.91 -20.94
N GLY A 233 6.70 37.15 -21.68
CA GLY A 233 7.72 36.12 -21.93
C GLY A 233 8.43 35.73 -20.64
N GLY A 234 7.69 35.30 -19.61
CA GLY A 234 8.28 34.70 -18.43
C GLY A 234 8.91 33.38 -18.85
N ASN A 235 10.25 33.29 -18.77
CA ASN A 235 11.07 32.11 -19.03
C ASN A 235 10.24 30.81 -19.01
N SER A 236 10.23 30.03 -20.09
CA SER A 236 9.48 28.76 -20.14
C SER A 236 9.71 27.89 -18.90
N ILE A 237 10.90 27.98 -18.28
CA ILE A 237 11.26 27.31 -17.02
C ILE A 237 10.55 27.91 -15.79
N ALA A 238 10.41 29.24 -15.68
CA ALA A 238 9.65 29.88 -14.60
C ALA A 238 8.15 29.65 -14.74
N THR A 239 7.66 29.58 -15.98
CA THR A 239 6.28 29.19 -16.30
C THR A 239 6.04 27.72 -15.95
N ILE A 240 6.94 26.81 -16.33
CA ILE A 240 6.91 25.39 -15.91
C ILE A 240 6.97 25.27 -14.38
N GLY A 241 7.84 26.02 -13.69
CA GLY A 241 7.96 25.99 -12.23
C GLY A 241 6.71 26.51 -11.51
N LYS A 242 6.11 27.60 -12.01
CA LYS A 242 4.83 28.12 -11.52
C LYS A 242 3.68 27.13 -11.80
N PHE A 243 3.71 26.44 -12.94
CA PHE A 243 2.76 25.38 -13.26
C PHE A 243 2.96 24.12 -12.43
N LEU A 244 4.20 23.70 -12.16
CA LEU A 244 4.52 22.58 -11.27
C LEU A 244 4.00 22.89 -9.86
N LYS A 245 4.17 24.13 -9.40
CA LYS A 245 3.61 24.62 -8.14
C LYS A 245 2.06 24.60 -8.17
N MET A 246 1.43 24.94 -9.28
CA MET A 246 -0.04 24.90 -9.40
C MET A 246 -0.63 23.50 -9.67
N THR A 247 0.17 22.57 -10.21
CA THR A 247 -0.25 21.22 -10.65
C THR A 247 0.12 20.14 -9.64
N ILE A 248 1.17 20.35 -8.84
CA ILE A 248 1.63 19.41 -7.81
C ILE A 248 1.42 20.02 -6.42
N LEU A 249 2.02 21.18 -6.13
CA LEU A 249 1.99 21.75 -4.78
C LEU A 249 0.59 22.19 -4.34
N ARG A 250 -0.20 22.78 -5.25
CA ARG A 250 -1.56 23.25 -4.93
C ARG A 250 -2.55 22.10 -4.67
N PRO A 251 -2.60 21.02 -5.48
CA PRO A 251 -3.37 19.83 -5.13
C PRO A 251 -2.98 19.20 -3.80
N VAL A 252 -1.68 19.07 -3.50
CA VAL A 252 -1.20 18.52 -2.21
C VAL A 252 -1.61 19.41 -1.03
N TYR A 253 -1.50 20.73 -1.19
CA TYR A 253 -1.98 21.69 -0.19
C TYR A 253 -3.49 21.59 0.02
N MET A 254 -4.28 21.54 -1.05
CA MET A 254 -5.73 21.36 -0.94
C MET A 254 -6.07 20.02 -0.31
N LEU A 255 -5.32 18.97 -0.61
CA LEU A 255 -5.52 17.66 0.00
C LEU A 255 -5.27 17.67 1.52
N ALA A 256 -4.25 18.39 1.97
CA ALA A 256 -3.89 18.48 3.39
C ALA A 256 -4.79 19.46 4.18
N MET A 257 -5.23 20.54 3.54
CA MET A 257 -5.87 21.67 4.21
C MET A 257 -7.38 21.79 3.95
N GLU A 258 -7.91 21.17 2.90
CA GLU A 258 -9.34 21.19 2.57
C GLU A 258 -9.99 19.84 2.94
N PRO A 259 -10.78 19.78 4.04
CA PRO A 259 -11.40 18.54 4.50
C PRO A 259 -12.30 17.86 3.46
N ILE A 260 -13.00 18.66 2.65
CA ILE A 260 -13.88 18.15 1.59
C ILE A 260 -13.05 17.40 0.54
N VAL A 261 -11.94 17.98 0.09
CA VAL A 261 -11.05 17.34 -0.89
C VAL A 261 -10.45 16.08 -0.29
N LEU A 262 -10.01 16.11 0.96
CA LEU A 262 -9.46 14.95 1.66
C LEU A 262 -10.45 13.78 1.73
N CYS A 263 -11.66 14.01 2.26
CA CYS A 263 -12.68 12.97 2.42
C CYS A 263 -13.09 12.34 1.08
N PHE A 264 -13.36 13.17 0.06
CA PHE A 264 -13.73 12.66 -1.27
C PHE A 264 -12.57 11.95 -1.96
N SER A 265 -11.33 12.39 -1.73
CA SER A 265 -10.15 11.75 -2.29
C SER A 265 -9.88 10.39 -1.64
N ILE A 266 -10.00 10.28 -0.31
CA ILE A 266 -9.93 8.97 0.39
C ILE A 266 -11.03 8.03 -0.10
N TYR A 267 -12.25 8.54 -0.23
CA TYR A 267 -13.37 7.71 -0.68
C TYR A 267 -13.18 7.20 -2.11
N VAL A 268 -12.80 8.07 -3.05
CA VAL A 268 -12.55 7.64 -4.44
C VAL A 268 -11.33 6.73 -4.53
N ALA A 269 -10.26 7.00 -3.78
CA ALA A 269 -9.08 6.13 -3.70
C ALA A 269 -9.45 4.73 -3.20
N PHE A 270 -10.25 4.63 -2.14
CA PHE A 270 -10.75 3.38 -1.61
C PHE A 270 -11.57 2.60 -2.66
N ASN A 271 -12.50 3.26 -3.35
CA ASN A 271 -13.30 2.64 -4.42
C ASN A 271 -12.41 2.16 -5.60
N PHE A 272 -11.39 2.93 -5.97
CA PHE A 272 -10.45 2.54 -7.02
C PHE A 272 -9.57 1.36 -6.61
N SER A 273 -9.11 1.32 -5.36
CA SER A 273 -8.38 0.18 -4.81
C SER A 273 -9.22 -1.09 -4.90
N ILE A 274 -10.49 -1.02 -4.47
CA ILE A 274 -11.43 -2.15 -4.58
C ILE A 274 -11.61 -2.56 -6.04
N LEU A 275 -11.80 -1.61 -6.97
CA LEU A 275 -11.94 -1.93 -8.40
C LEU A 275 -10.75 -2.73 -8.93
N PHE A 276 -9.52 -2.30 -8.64
CA PHE A 276 -8.33 -2.98 -9.13
C PHE A 276 -8.13 -4.33 -8.45
N SER A 277 -8.27 -4.42 -7.12
CA SER A 277 -8.22 -5.70 -6.41
C SER A 277 -9.32 -6.67 -6.86
N PHE A 278 -10.48 -6.15 -7.28
CA PHE A 278 -11.55 -6.98 -7.80
C PHE A 278 -11.22 -7.62 -9.14
N PHE A 279 -10.35 -7.01 -9.96
CA PHE A 279 -9.89 -7.62 -11.22
C PHE A 279 -9.02 -8.86 -10.98
N ASP A 280 -8.30 -8.93 -9.88
CA ASP A 280 -7.49 -10.09 -9.50
C ASP A 280 -8.36 -11.30 -9.16
N ALA A 281 -9.62 -11.08 -8.75
CA ALA A 281 -10.56 -12.16 -8.48
C ALA A 281 -11.06 -12.87 -9.75
N PHE A 282 -10.92 -12.28 -10.94
CA PHE A 282 -11.45 -12.86 -12.19
C PHE A 282 -10.72 -14.17 -12.57
N PRO A 283 -9.38 -14.20 -12.68
CA PRO A 283 -8.65 -15.45 -12.92
C PRO A 283 -8.89 -16.51 -11.83
N ILE A 284 -8.98 -16.09 -10.56
CA ILE A 284 -9.20 -16.99 -9.43
C ILE A 284 -10.57 -17.69 -9.54
N VAL A 285 -11.63 -16.92 -9.80
CA VAL A 285 -12.99 -17.47 -9.88
C VAL A 285 -13.24 -18.16 -11.22
N PHE A 286 -13.03 -17.47 -12.33
CA PHE A 286 -13.39 -18.01 -13.64
C PHE A 286 -12.39 -19.06 -14.13
N GLY A 287 -11.08 -18.85 -13.91
CA GLY A 287 -10.06 -19.85 -14.24
C GLY A 287 -10.03 -21.01 -13.26
N GLY A 288 -9.99 -20.71 -11.95
CA GLY A 288 -9.87 -21.74 -10.90
C GLY A 288 -11.14 -22.54 -10.64
N VAL A 289 -12.27 -21.87 -10.39
CA VAL A 289 -13.54 -22.53 -10.00
C VAL A 289 -14.31 -23.05 -11.21
N TYR A 290 -14.37 -22.26 -12.29
CA TYR A 290 -15.17 -22.59 -13.49
C TYR A 290 -14.36 -23.17 -14.65
N GLY A 291 -13.03 -23.22 -14.55
CA GLY A 291 -12.16 -23.83 -15.57
C GLY A 291 -12.07 -23.06 -16.89
N PHE A 292 -12.33 -21.75 -16.89
CA PHE A 292 -12.27 -20.92 -18.09
C PHE A 292 -10.84 -20.78 -18.59
N ASN A 293 -10.66 -20.82 -19.91
CA ASN A 293 -9.37 -20.49 -20.52
C ASN A 293 -9.08 -18.97 -20.44
N THR A 294 -7.87 -18.55 -20.86
CA THR A 294 -7.43 -17.15 -20.80
C THR A 294 -8.37 -16.19 -21.56
N GLY A 295 -8.86 -16.60 -22.74
CA GLY A 295 -9.80 -15.81 -23.53
C GLY A 295 -11.18 -15.72 -22.88
N GLU A 296 -11.71 -16.82 -22.36
CA GLU A 296 -13.00 -16.88 -21.65
C GLU A 296 -12.98 -16.09 -20.34
N THR A 297 -11.87 -16.14 -19.60
CA THR A 297 -11.65 -15.31 -18.41
C THR A 297 -11.63 -13.82 -18.79
N GLY A 298 -11.00 -13.47 -19.91
CA GLY A 298 -11.08 -12.12 -20.48
C GLY A 298 -12.51 -11.72 -20.86
N LEU A 299 -13.30 -12.66 -21.39
CA LEU A 299 -14.70 -12.44 -21.76
C LEU A 299 -15.60 -12.16 -20.55
N ALA A 300 -15.28 -12.68 -19.37
CA ALA A 300 -16.04 -12.43 -18.15
C ALA A 300 -16.12 -10.93 -17.78
N PHE A 301 -15.17 -10.10 -18.25
CA PHE A 301 -15.21 -8.64 -18.09
C PHE A 301 -16.38 -7.97 -18.83
N ILE A 302 -17.13 -8.69 -19.66
CA ILE A 302 -18.36 -8.18 -20.30
C ILE A 302 -19.38 -7.68 -19.27
N GLY A 303 -19.45 -8.30 -18.08
CA GLY A 303 -20.31 -7.85 -16.99
C GLY A 303 -19.96 -6.43 -16.56
N VAL A 304 -18.66 -6.15 -16.37
CA VAL A 304 -18.15 -4.80 -16.07
C VAL A 304 -18.50 -3.82 -17.19
N ALA A 305 -18.27 -4.19 -18.46
CA ALA A 305 -18.57 -3.33 -19.61
C ALA A 305 -20.05 -2.93 -19.67
N ILE A 306 -20.95 -3.91 -19.53
CA ILE A 306 -22.40 -3.68 -19.51
C ILE A 306 -22.78 -2.82 -18.30
N GLY A 307 -22.22 -3.11 -17.12
CA GLY A 307 -22.48 -2.36 -15.90
C GLY A 307 -22.16 -0.87 -16.02
N VAL A 308 -21.01 -0.53 -16.60
CA VAL A 308 -20.59 0.87 -16.82
C VAL A 308 -21.51 1.56 -17.85
N CYS A 309 -21.90 0.87 -18.93
CA CYS A 309 -22.85 1.41 -19.91
C CYS A 309 -24.22 1.70 -19.28
N VAL A 310 -24.75 0.76 -18.49
CA VAL A 310 -26.01 0.93 -17.74
C VAL A 310 -25.90 2.10 -16.76
N ALA A 311 -24.77 2.21 -16.05
CA ALA A 311 -24.50 3.30 -15.13
C ALA A 311 -24.50 4.67 -15.80
N PHE A 312 -23.97 4.77 -17.03
CA PHE A 312 -24.05 6.00 -17.80
C PHE A 312 -25.51 6.44 -18.01
N PHE A 313 -26.40 5.54 -18.42
CA PHE A 313 -27.81 5.86 -18.60
C PHE A 313 -28.53 6.19 -17.28
N ILE A 314 -28.27 5.42 -16.22
CA ILE A 314 -28.81 5.70 -14.87
C ILE A 314 -28.37 7.08 -14.41
N LYS A 315 -27.09 7.44 -14.62
CA LYS A 315 -26.57 8.76 -14.28
C LYS A 315 -27.32 9.87 -15.01
N GLN A 316 -27.53 9.72 -16.33
CA GLN A 316 -28.28 10.71 -17.11
C GLN A 316 -29.74 10.80 -16.67
N LEU A 317 -30.35 9.68 -16.29
CA LEU A 317 -31.70 9.67 -15.75
C LEU A 317 -31.75 10.45 -14.45
N ILE A 318 -30.86 10.17 -13.48
CA ILE A 318 -30.82 10.89 -12.20
C ILE A 318 -30.57 12.38 -12.44
N ASP A 319 -29.58 12.75 -13.26
CA ASP A 319 -29.28 14.16 -13.59
C ASP A 319 -30.49 14.88 -14.23
N ARG A 320 -31.22 14.18 -15.12
CA ARG A 320 -32.42 14.72 -15.76
C ARG A 320 -33.56 14.90 -14.77
N LEU A 321 -33.71 13.99 -13.81
CA LEU A 321 -34.80 13.97 -12.82
C LEU A 321 -34.58 14.94 -11.66
N THR A 322 -33.33 15.23 -11.27
CA THR A 322 -33.00 16.16 -10.19
C THR A 322 -32.43 17.47 -10.73
N TYR A 323 -31.19 17.45 -11.21
CA TYR A 323 -30.43 18.64 -11.60
C TYR A 323 -31.12 19.47 -12.69
N GLN A 324 -31.54 18.84 -13.80
CA GLN A 324 -32.21 19.55 -14.90
C GLN A 324 -33.64 19.98 -14.58
N ARG A 325 -34.32 19.32 -13.64
CA ARG A 325 -35.65 19.76 -13.18
C ARG A 325 -35.51 21.02 -12.33
N LEU A 326 -34.64 20.97 -11.32
CA LEU A 326 -34.34 22.11 -10.45
C LEU A 326 -33.81 23.32 -11.21
N LEU A 327 -32.99 23.11 -12.25
CA LEU A 327 -32.50 24.18 -13.12
C LEU A 327 -33.61 24.85 -13.95
N ARG A 328 -34.66 24.09 -14.33
CA ARG A 328 -35.80 24.63 -15.08
C ARG A 328 -36.79 25.36 -14.16
N GLU A 329 -36.92 24.92 -12.93
CA GLU A 329 -37.81 25.52 -11.93
C GLU A 329 -37.23 26.83 -11.36
N ARG A 330 -35.90 26.93 -11.20
CA ARG A 330 -35.22 28.18 -10.82
C ARG A 330 -34.88 29.02 -12.06
N LEU A 331 -35.82 29.85 -12.50
CA LEU A 331 -35.63 30.86 -13.55
C LEU A 331 -34.46 31.81 -13.21
N SER A 332 -33.29 31.55 -13.80
CA SER A 332 -32.16 32.48 -14.01
C SER A 332 -31.67 33.30 -12.80
N LYS A 333 -30.57 32.85 -12.16
CA LYS A 333 -29.33 33.64 -11.87
C LYS A 333 -28.46 33.03 -10.76
N GLU A 334 -28.98 32.12 -9.94
CA GLU A 334 -28.18 31.42 -8.93
C GLU A 334 -27.66 30.07 -9.44
N GLN A 335 -26.37 29.78 -9.19
CA GLN A 335 -25.80 28.45 -9.38
C GLN A 335 -26.51 27.46 -8.43
N LEU A 336 -26.86 26.29 -8.96
CA LEU A 336 -27.41 25.21 -8.15
C LEU A 336 -26.38 24.72 -7.13
N PRO A 337 -26.81 24.32 -5.92
CA PRO A 337 -25.94 23.71 -4.93
C PRO A 337 -25.24 22.46 -5.51
N PRO A 338 -23.90 22.34 -5.38
CA PRO A 338 -23.12 21.23 -5.94
C PRO A 338 -23.55 19.87 -5.38
N GLU A 339 -24.14 19.81 -4.20
CA GLU A 339 -24.65 18.61 -3.52
C GLU A 339 -25.69 17.85 -4.35
N THR A 340 -26.41 18.56 -5.24
CA THR A 340 -27.37 17.95 -6.16
C THR A 340 -26.71 16.94 -7.13
N ARG A 341 -25.39 16.99 -7.31
CA ARG A 341 -24.63 15.99 -8.09
C ARG A 341 -24.43 14.67 -7.35
N LEU A 342 -24.54 14.64 -6.02
CA LEU A 342 -24.20 13.49 -5.18
C LEU A 342 -25.29 12.42 -5.12
N TYR A 343 -26.53 12.71 -5.53
CA TYR A 343 -27.62 11.72 -5.53
C TYR A 343 -27.27 10.44 -6.32
N SER A 344 -26.50 10.57 -7.39
CA SER A 344 -26.02 9.42 -8.14
C SER A 344 -24.96 8.61 -7.38
N ALA A 345 -24.10 9.27 -6.60
CA ALA A 345 -23.16 8.59 -5.70
C ALA A 345 -23.88 7.85 -4.58
N MET A 346 -24.95 8.42 -4.01
CA MET A 346 -25.75 7.75 -2.98
C MET A 346 -26.32 6.43 -3.50
N PHE A 347 -26.90 6.43 -4.71
CA PHE A 347 -27.39 5.19 -5.34
C PHE A 347 -26.23 4.21 -5.64
N GLY A 348 -25.13 4.71 -6.18
CA GLY A 348 -23.95 3.89 -6.47
C GLY A 348 -23.34 3.24 -5.23
N SER A 349 -23.34 3.93 -4.09
CA SER A 349 -22.76 3.45 -2.83
C SER A 349 -23.42 2.18 -2.28
N PHE A 350 -24.70 1.93 -2.60
CA PHE A 350 -25.39 0.68 -2.25
C PHE A 350 -25.09 -0.45 -3.23
N LEU A 351 -24.94 -0.14 -4.52
CA LEU A 351 -24.68 -1.13 -5.58
C LEU A 351 -23.31 -1.78 -5.46
N ILE A 352 -22.31 -1.07 -4.93
CA ILE A 352 -20.94 -1.57 -4.74
C ILE A 352 -20.88 -2.76 -3.78
N PRO A 353 -21.27 -2.63 -2.49
CA PRO A 353 -21.25 -3.76 -1.56
C PRO A 353 -22.22 -4.87 -1.98
N LEU A 354 -23.38 -4.52 -2.56
CA LEU A 354 -24.32 -5.49 -3.11
C LEU A 354 -23.66 -6.34 -4.21
N GLY A 355 -22.95 -5.71 -5.15
CA GLY A 355 -22.26 -6.40 -6.24
C GLY A 355 -21.11 -7.28 -5.73
N LEU A 356 -20.32 -6.81 -4.77
CA LEU A 356 -19.22 -7.59 -4.17
C LEU A 356 -19.74 -8.80 -3.38
N PHE A 357 -20.76 -8.60 -2.55
CA PHE A 357 -21.38 -9.68 -1.79
C PHE A 357 -22.03 -10.70 -2.72
N TRP A 358 -22.77 -10.24 -3.73
CA TRP A 358 -23.39 -11.11 -4.72
C TRP A 358 -22.32 -11.91 -5.48
N PHE A 359 -21.23 -11.27 -5.93
CA PHE A 359 -20.12 -11.95 -6.59
C PHE A 359 -19.55 -13.05 -5.69
N GLY A 360 -19.11 -12.70 -4.47
CA GLY A 360 -18.52 -13.66 -3.53
C GLY A 360 -19.45 -14.81 -3.16
N TRP A 361 -20.75 -14.55 -2.97
CA TRP A 361 -21.74 -15.59 -2.70
C TRP A 361 -21.92 -16.55 -3.89
N SER A 362 -21.90 -16.00 -5.11
CA SER A 362 -22.18 -16.74 -6.35
C SER A 362 -20.98 -17.51 -6.91
N SER A 363 -19.76 -17.22 -6.46
CA SER A 363 -18.51 -17.85 -6.91
C SER A 363 -18.32 -19.27 -6.35
N LYS A 364 -19.24 -20.19 -6.69
CA LYS A 364 -19.21 -21.59 -6.27
C LYS A 364 -19.38 -22.50 -7.50
N PRO A 365 -18.77 -23.70 -7.51
CA PRO A 365 -18.91 -24.65 -8.62
C PRO A 365 -20.38 -25.00 -8.95
N GLU A 366 -21.25 -24.98 -7.93
CA GLU A 366 -22.67 -25.33 -8.04
C GLU A 366 -23.53 -24.25 -8.72
N ILE A 367 -23.09 -23.00 -8.73
CA ILE A 367 -23.85 -21.86 -9.25
C ILE A 367 -23.34 -21.51 -10.65
N HIS A 368 -24.24 -21.35 -11.61
CA HIS A 368 -23.88 -21.04 -13.00
C HIS A 368 -23.04 -19.76 -13.11
N TRP A 369 -21.94 -19.83 -13.86
CA TRP A 369 -20.92 -18.77 -14.05
C TRP A 369 -21.48 -17.41 -14.51
N ILE A 370 -22.68 -17.37 -15.09
CA ILE A 370 -23.35 -16.12 -15.48
C ILE A 370 -23.72 -15.26 -14.27
N CYS A 371 -24.00 -15.88 -13.12
CA CYS A 371 -24.40 -15.20 -11.89
C CYS A 371 -23.30 -14.25 -11.37
N PRO A 372 -22.04 -14.71 -11.17
CA PRO A 372 -20.95 -13.80 -10.81
C PRO A 372 -20.67 -12.75 -11.90
N ILE A 373 -20.84 -13.05 -13.18
CA ILE A 373 -20.68 -12.04 -14.26
C ILE A 373 -21.71 -10.91 -14.11
N ILE A 374 -22.98 -11.22 -13.83
CA ILE A 374 -24.01 -10.20 -13.60
C ILE A 374 -23.68 -9.36 -12.35
N ALA A 375 -23.18 -9.99 -11.29
CA ALA A 375 -22.75 -9.30 -10.08
C ALA A 375 -21.61 -8.29 -10.36
N THR A 376 -20.67 -8.63 -11.24
CA THR A 376 -19.59 -7.69 -11.65
C THR A 376 -20.16 -6.44 -12.33
N GLY A 377 -21.26 -6.57 -13.08
CA GLY A 377 -21.95 -5.44 -13.69
C GLY A 377 -22.63 -4.53 -12.66
N CYS A 378 -23.23 -5.11 -11.62
CA CYS A 378 -23.79 -4.35 -10.50
C CYS A 378 -22.71 -3.53 -9.77
N PHE A 379 -21.58 -4.18 -9.45
CA PHE A 379 -20.42 -3.53 -8.83
C PHE A 379 -19.87 -2.40 -9.70
N ALA A 380 -19.60 -2.68 -10.98
CA ALA A 380 -19.07 -1.69 -11.93
C ALA A 380 -20.03 -0.51 -12.12
N CYS A 381 -21.33 -0.76 -12.07
CA CYS A 381 -22.34 0.28 -12.13
C CYS A 381 -22.26 1.23 -10.94
N GLY A 382 -22.21 0.67 -9.72
CA GLY A 382 -22.05 1.47 -8.51
C GLY A 382 -20.77 2.31 -8.51
N ASN A 383 -19.65 1.68 -8.90
CA ASN A 383 -18.35 2.32 -8.93
C ASN A 383 -18.28 3.51 -9.92
N PHE A 384 -18.85 3.35 -11.12
CA PHE A 384 -18.92 4.43 -12.11
C PHE A 384 -19.78 5.63 -11.63
N LEU A 385 -20.92 5.33 -11.01
CA LEU A 385 -21.82 6.36 -10.47
C LEU A 385 -21.15 7.18 -9.36
N VAL A 386 -20.45 6.52 -8.44
CA VAL A 386 -19.69 7.18 -7.37
C VAL A 386 -18.59 8.06 -7.97
N PHE A 387 -17.73 7.49 -8.82
CA PHE A 387 -16.59 8.21 -9.39
C PHE A 387 -17.00 9.48 -10.14
N THR A 388 -17.94 9.35 -11.09
CA THR A 388 -18.35 10.49 -11.92
C THR A 388 -19.04 11.59 -11.11
N SER A 389 -19.72 11.23 -10.02
CA SER A 389 -20.42 12.19 -9.15
C SER A 389 -19.46 12.92 -8.23
N CYS A 390 -18.50 12.22 -7.63
CA CYS A 390 -17.44 12.83 -6.82
C CYS A 390 -16.58 13.80 -7.64
N MET A 391 -16.21 13.42 -8.87
CA MET A 391 -15.46 14.28 -9.80
C MET A 391 -16.22 15.57 -10.13
N LEU A 392 -17.51 15.45 -10.51
CA LEU A 392 -18.35 16.61 -10.82
C LEU A 392 -18.59 17.51 -9.60
N TYR A 393 -18.80 16.91 -8.42
CA TYR A 393 -18.97 17.66 -7.18
C TYR A 393 -17.75 18.52 -6.86
N LEU A 394 -16.53 17.97 -6.97
CA LEU A 394 -15.29 18.74 -6.74
C LEU A 394 -15.10 19.87 -7.77
N ILE A 395 -15.45 19.63 -9.03
CA ILE A 395 -15.38 20.66 -10.09
C ILE A 395 -16.37 21.79 -9.83
N ASP A 396 -17.61 21.47 -9.46
CA ASP A 396 -18.67 22.46 -9.23
C ASP A 396 -18.44 23.24 -7.91
N THR A 397 -17.87 22.59 -6.87
CA THR A 397 -17.56 23.23 -5.58
C THR A 397 -16.41 24.23 -5.67
N TYR A 398 -15.32 23.88 -6.36
CA TYR A 398 -14.10 24.70 -6.44
C TYR A 398 -14.01 25.56 -7.71
N GLY A 399 -14.94 25.39 -8.66
CA GLY A 399 -15.04 26.20 -9.88
C GLY A 399 -13.86 26.05 -10.85
N ARG A 400 -13.79 26.91 -11.88
CA ARG A 400 -12.83 26.77 -13.00
C ARG A 400 -11.35 26.99 -12.61
N ALA A 401 -11.08 27.68 -11.50
CA ALA A 401 -9.72 28.04 -11.09
C ALA A 401 -9.06 27.08 -10.07
N LEU A 402 -9.88 26.34 -9.32
CA LEU A 402 -9.42 25.39 -8.28
C LEU A 402 -9.94 23.95 -8.53
N GLY A 403 -10.99 23.76 -9.32
CA GLY A 403 -11.57 22.44 -9.61
C GLY A 403 -10.62 21.48 -10.34
N ALA A 404 -9.75 21.99 -11.21
CA ALA A 404 -8.69 21.18 -11.83
C ALA A 404 -7.66 20.68 -10.80
N SER A 405 -7.32 21.52 -9.81
CA SER A 405 -6.42 21.16 -8.72
C SER A 405 -7.06 20.19 -7.72
N ALA A 406 -8.35 20.34 -7.40
CA ALA A 406 -9.11 19.39 -6.57
C ALA A 406 -9.28 18.02 -7.24
N THR A 407 -9.51 18.01 -8.56
CA THR A 407 -9.54 16.77 -9.37
C THR A 407 -8.16 16.10 -9.41
N GLY A 408 -7.09 16.90 -9.54
CA GLY A 408 -5.71 16.43 -9.44
C GLY A 408 -5.36 15.85 -8.07
N ALA A 409 -5.83 16.48 -6.98
CA ALA A 409 -5.64 16.01 -5.60
C ALA A 409 -6.29 14.63 -5.37
N ASN A 410 -7.48 14.43 -5.93
CA ASN A 410 -8.17 13.15 -5.90
C ASN A 410 -7.39 12.06 -6.68
N GLY A 411 -6.78 12.43 -7.81
CA GLY A 411 -5.87 11.55 -8.55
C GLY A 411 -4.58 11.19 -7.81
N ILE A 412 -4.10 12.06 -6.91
CA ILE A 412 -2.90 11.83 -6.08
C ILE A 412 -3.21 10.79 -4.99
N LEU A 413 -4.35 10.90 -4.29
CA LEU A 413 -4.70 9.99 -3.20
C LEU A 413 -5.12 8.60 -3.69
N SER A 414 -5.60 8.50 -4.93
CA SER A 414 -5.90 7.23 -5.60
C SER A 414 -4.64 6.39 -5.95
N LYS A 415 -3.44 6.85 -5.54
CA LYS A 415 -2.16 6.13 -5.65
C LYS A 415 -1.39 6.29 -4.33
N PRO A 416 -1.28 5.26 -3.48
CA PRO A 416 -0.53 5.38 -2.22
C PRO A 416 0.97 5.34 -2.53
N ASN A 417 1.57 6.49 -2.82
CA ASN A 417 3.01 6.58 -3.08
C ASN A 417 3.74 7.14 -1.85
N ILE A 418 3.97 6.30 -0.85
CA ILE A 418 5.09 6.52 0.07
C ILE A 418 6.34 6.16 -0.73
N ILE A 419 7.16 7.16 -1.03
CA ILE A 419 8.40 6.97 -1.79
C ILE A 419 9.54 6.94 -0.77
N VAL A 420 10.31 5.86 -0.77
CA VAL A 420 11.56 5.79 0.00
C VAL A 420 12.56 6.71 -0.70
N THR A 421 12.76 7.91 -0.18
CA THR A 421 13.63 8.93 -0.80
C THR A 421 15.09 8.77 -0.40
N ALA A 422 15.33 8.24 0.81
CA ALA A 422 16.65 8.12 1.39
C ALA A 422 16.73 6.88 2.29
N VAL A 423 17.91 6.25 2.32
CA VAL A 423 18.26 5.17 3.24
C VAL A 423 19.51 5.59 4.00
N LEU A 424 19.43 5.54 5.31
CA LEU A 424 20.56 5.77 6.21
C LEU A 424 21.05 4.42 6.73
N GLY A 425 22.32 4.13 6.50
CA GLY A 425 22.98 2.93 6.99
C GLY A 425 24.08 3.27 7.98
N SER A 426 24.69 2.25 8.59
CA SER A 426 25.86 2.41 9.47
C SER A 426 27.09 3.00 8.76
N SER A 427 27.08 2.99 7.44
CA SER A 427 28.00 3.70 6.55
C SER A 427 27.29 3.94 5.22
N LYS A 428 27.80 4.86 4.39
CA LYS A 428 27.24 5.12 3.06
C LYS A 428 27.23 3.85 2.20
N ALA A 429 28.31 3.06 2.25
CA ALA A 429 28.40 1.78 1.53
C ALA A 429 27.38 0.75 2.04
N ALA A 430 27.07 0.72 3.34
CA ALA A 430 26.03 -0.16 3.89
C ALA A 430 24.63 0.26 3.42
N ALA A 431 24.36 1.57 3.34
CA ALA A 431 23.12 2.09 2.78
C ALA A 431 22.98 1.78 1.28
N GLU A 432 24.06 1.92 0.49
CA GLU A 432 24.09 1.53 -0.92
C GLU A 432 23.85 0.02 -1.10
N THR A 433 24.47 -0.79 -0.24
CA THR A 433 24.26 -2.25 -0.21
C THR A 433 22.81 -2.59 0.14
N ALA A 434 22.18 -1.89 1.09
CA ALA A 434 20.78 -2.09 1.45
C ALA A 434 19.82 -1.68 0.32
N ILE A 435 20.11 -0.59 -0.39
CA ILE A 435 19.36 -0.16 -1.59
C ILE A 435 19.39 -1.26 -2.66
N VAL A 436 20.56 -1.84 -2.91
CA VAL A 436 20.73 -2.95 -3.87
C VAL A 436 20.03 -4.23 -3.38
N THR A 437 20.25 -4.61 -2.12
CA THR A 437 19.73 -5.85 -1.52
C THR A 437 18.20 -5.86 -1.49
N HIS A 438 17.57 -4.72 -1.18
CA HIS A 438 16.13 -4.58 -1.12
C HIS A 438 15.50 -4.04 -2.42
N SER A 439 16.28 -3.99 -3.52
CA SER A 439 15.80 -3.55 -4.85
C SER A 439 15.08 -2.18 -4.83
N LEU A 440 15.57 -1.26 -4.00
CA LEU A 440 15.00 0.08 -3.90
C LEU A 440 15.33 0.89 -5.18
N PRO A 441 14.48 1.86 -5.57
CA PRO A 441 14.70 2.68 -6.76
C PRO A 441 16.09 3.33 -6.79
N VAL A 442 16.69 3.46 -7.98
CA VAL A 442 18.03 4.09 -8.15
C VAL A 442 18.04 5.57 -7.71
N SER A 443 16.87 6.20 -7.58
CA SER A 443 16.70 7.55 -7.05
C SER A 443 16.85 7.65 -5.52
N VAL A 444 16.86 6.52 -4.80
CA VAL A 444 17.02 6.49 -3.35
C VAL A 444 18.45 6.87 -3.00
N ARG A 445 18.60 7.88 -2.13
CA ARG A 445 19.92 8.36 -1.71
C ARG A 445 20.43 7.58 -0.50
N ALA A 446 21.69 7.17 -0.56
CA ALA A 446 22.38 6.52 0.53
C ALA A 446 23.10 7.55 1.40
N TYR A 447 22.82 7.51 2.70
CA TYR A 447 23.47 8.34 3.71
C TYR A 447 24.27 7.48 4.67
N GLY A 448 25.41 8.02 5.11
CA GLY A 448 26.28 7.38 6.11
C GLY A 448 26.23 8.04 7.48
N SER A 449 25.66 9.25 7.60
CA SER A 449 25.49 9.94 8.87
C SER A 449 24.10 10.60 9.00
N PRO A 450 23.55 10.69 10.23
CA PRO A 450 22.27 11.35 10.50
C PRO A 450 22.28 12.84 10.11
N GLU A 451 23.44 13.49 10.24
CA GLU A 451 23.61 14.91 9.94
C GLU A 451 23.51 15.18 8.43
N GLU A 452 24.03 14.29 7.59
CA GLU A 452 23.86 14.38 6.14
C GLU A 452 22.42 14.14 5.71
N LEU A 453 21.75 13.15 6.32
CA LEU A 453 20.33 12.89 6.10
C LEU A 453 19.48 14.11 6.49
N SER A 454 19.77 14.73 7.64
CA SER A 454 19.02 15.88 8.15
C SER A 454 19.15 17.16 7.31
N LYS A 455 20.16 17.22 6.41
CA LYS A 455 20.36 18.32 5.46
C LYS A 455 19.59 18.10 4.14
N ASP A 456 19.00 16.93 3.95
CA ASP A 456 18.23 16.63 2.76
C ASP A 456 16.80 17.17 2.86
N GLU A 457 16.56 18.31 2.21
CA GLU A 457 15.24 18.98 2.18
C GLU A 457 14.13 18.15 1.51
N SER A 458 14.44 16.99 0.92
CA SER A 458 13.45 16.09 0.31
C SER A 458 12.84 15.05 1.24
N VAL A 459 13.29 14.99 2.50
CA VAL A 459 12.83 14.01 3.49
C VAL A 459 11.80 14.67 4.40
N ASP A 460 10.52 14.26 4.29
CA ASP A 460 9.42 14.81 5.08
C ASP A 460 9.11 14.00 6.37
N LEU A 461 9.48 12.73 6.37
CA LEU A 461 9.22 11.76 7.44
C LEU A 461 10.42 10.84 7.58
N VAL A 462 10.94 10.72 8.81
CA VAL A 462 12.02 9.79 9.13
C VAL A 462 11.44 8.60 9.88
N VAL A 463 11.53 7.42 9.27
CA VAL A 463 11.15 6.16 9.91
C VAL A 463 12.43 5.45 10.36
N VAL A 464 12.54 5.19 11.65
CA VAL A 464 13.67 4.48 12.25
C VAL A 464 13.18 3.12 12.70
N GLY A 465 13.69 2.06 12.07
CA GLY A 465 13.49 0.69 12.52
C GLY A 465 14.80 0.12 13.03
N VAL A 466 14.81 -0.42 14.23
CA VAL A 466 16.01 -1.02 14.83
C VAL A 466 15.98 -2.54 14.61
N PRO A 467 16.73 -3.09 13.64
CA PRO A 467 16.80 -4.55 13.49
C PRO A 467 17.53 -5.18 14.67
N ALA A 468 16.94 -6.25 15.22
CA ALA A 468 17.44 -7.03 16.37
C ALA A 468 18.87 -7.64 16.23
N ARG A 469 19.57 -7.40 15.12
CA ARG A 469 20.89 -7.98 14.82
C ARG A 469 22.09 -7.00 14.93
N TYR A 470 21.89 -5.69 15.14
CA TYR A 470 22.98 -4.69 15.03
C TYR A 470 23.04 -3.63 16.15
N ILE A 471 22.70 -4.00 17.39
CA ILE A 471 22.45 -3.03 18.47
C ILE A 471 23.61 -2.87 19.47
N PRO A 472 24.80 -2.43 19.03
CA PRO A 472 25.53 -1.50 19.90
C PRO A 472 25.76 -0.14 19.25
N ARG A 473 25.59 -0.03 17.92
CA ARG A 473 25.68 1.25 17.19
C ARG A 473 24.32 1.84 16.83
N SER A 474 23.27 1.02 16.69
CA SER A 474 22.00 1.47 16.14
C SER A 474 21.15 2.30 17.10
N SER A 475 21.29 2.16 18.41
CA SER A 475 20.50 2.88 19.42
C SER A 475 20.94 4.35 19.58
N PHE A 476 22.24 4.62 19.70
CA PHE A 476 22.81 5.96 19.65
C PHE A 476 22.52 6.64 18.32
N LEU A 477 22.71 5.90 17.23
CA LEU A 477 22.40 6.39 15.89
C LEU A 477 20.90 6.72 15.76
N SER A 478 20.00 5.89 16.29
CA SER A 478 18.55 6.16 16.28
C SER A 478 18.20 7.43 17.04
N ARG A 479 18.84 7.68 18.19
CA ARG A 479 18.66 8.91 18.96
C ARG A 479 19.20 10.12 18.22
N GLU A 480 20.41 10.05 17.66
CA GLU A 480 21.00 11.11 16.84
C GLU A 480 20.14 11.42 15.60
N ILE A 481 19.56 10.40 14.96
CA ILE A 481 18.63 10.56 13.83
C ILE A 481 17.38 11.29 14.27
N VAL A 482 16.78 10.89 15.39
CA VAL A 482 15.56 11.50 15.90
C VAL A 482 15.83 12.94 16.34
N GLU A 483 16.91 13.21 17.05
CA GLU A 483 17.30 14.56 17.48
C GLU A 483 17.61 15.46 16.27
N ALA A 484 18.34 14.96 15.27
CA ALA A 484 18.64 15.71 14.04
C ALA A 484 17.36 15.98 13.21
N ALA A 485 16.43 15.03 13.17
CA ALA A 485 15.13 15.20 12.52
C ALA A 485 14.25 16.23 13.24
N HIS A 486 14.16 16.15 14.57
CA HIS A 486 13.39 17.09 15.40
C HIS A 486 13.95 18.51 15.33
N ALA A 487 15.28 18.67 15.32
CA ALA A 487 15.94 19.98 15.17
C ALA A 487 15.59 20.70 13.86
N LYS A 488 15.05 19.98 12.87
CA LYS A 488 14.59 20.50 11.58
C LYS A 488 13.07 20.50 11.42
N GLY A 489 12.32 20.11 12.43
CA GLY A 489 10.86 20.02 12.39
C GLY A 489 10.33 18.86 11.54
N LEU A 490 11.16 17.84 11.27
CA LEU A 490 10.74 16.63 10.58
C LEU A 490 9.92 15.74 11.52
N ARG A 491 8.94 15.03 10.97
CA ARG A 491 8.20 14.01 11.73
C ARG A 491 9.05 12.75 11.85
N THR A 492 9.00 12.11 13.01
CA THR A 492 9.72 10.85 13.26
C THR A 492 8.75 9.75 13.66
N ALA A 493 8.96 8.54 13.15
CA ALA A 493 8.32 7.32 13.65
C ALA A 493 9.41 6.30 14.00
N VAL A 494 9.41 5.80 15.23
CA VAL A 494 10.44 4.90 15.76
C VAL A 494 9.78 3.63 16.27
N ASP A 495 10.24 2.47 15.80
CA ASP A 495 9.89 1.14 16.35
C ASP A 495 8.39 0.87 16.63
N ILE A 496 7.52 1.33 15.72
CA ILE A 496 6.05 1.16 15.79
C ILE A 496 5.56 -0.28 15.57
N GLN A 497 6.44 -1.28 15.56
CA GLN A 497 6.10 -2.65 15.19
C GLN A 497 5.02 -3.24 16.13
N GLY A 498 5.17 -3.08 17.44
CA GLY A 498 4.21 -3.62 18.40
C GLY A 498 2.78 -3.07 18.23
N ARG A 499 2.62 -1.88 17.63
CA ARG A 499 1.29 -1.29 17.38
C ARG A 499 0.41 -2.08 16.42
N PHE A 500 1.04 -2.89 15.57
CA PHE A 500 0.37 -3.72 14.57
C PHE A 500 0.21 -5.17 15.01
N ALA A 501 0.68 -5.55 16.20
CA ALA A 501 0.45 -6.88 16.74
C ALA A 501 -1.06 -7.12 16.93
N LYS A 502 -1.56 -8.30 16.50
CA LYS A 502 -2.99 -8.64 16.56
C LYS A 502 -3.54 -8.51 17.98
N LEU A 503 -2.75 -8.90 18.99
CA LEU A 503 -3.07 -8.74 20.41
C LEU A 503 -3.33 -7.27 20.77
N VAL A 504 -2.40 -6.37 20.42
CA VAL A 504 -2.46 -4.96 20.81
C VAL A 504 -3.67 -4.28 20.16
N GLN A 505 -3.92 -4.56 18.88
CA GLN A 505 -5.12 -4.08 18.18
C GLN A 505 -6.40 -4.57 18.85
N ARG A 506 -6.47 -5.87 19.17
CA ARG A 506 -7.66 -6.47 19.77
C ARG A 506 -7.96 -5.92 21.17
N VAL A 507 -6.94 -5.78 22.02
CA VAL A 507 -7.12 -5.21 23.36
C VAL A 507 -7.49 -3.73 23.27
N ALA A 508 -6.88 -2.98 22.34
CA ALA A 508 -7.24 -1.59 22.08
C ALA A 508 -8.72 -1.45 21.65
N GLU A 509 -9.20 -2.30 20.74
CA GLU A 509 -10.62 -2.32 20.34
C GLU A 509 -11.55 -2.53 21.55
N VAL A 510 -11.23 -3.50 22.42
CA VAL A 510 -12.04 -3.80 23.61
C VAL A 510 -12.07 -2.61 24.57
N VAL A 511 -10.93 -1.99 24.84
CA VAL A 511 -10.85 -0.80 25.70
C VAL A 511 -11.60 0.38 25.09
N GLN A 512 -11.38 0.66 23.80
CA GLN A 512 -12.01 1.79 23.09
C GLN A 512 -13.51 1.61 22.88
N SER A 513 -14.01 0.38 22.79
CA SER A 513 -15.45 0.09 22.77
C SER A 513 -16.17 0.48 24.07
N GLY A 514 -15.42 0.77 25.15
CA GLY A 514 -15.96 1.10 26.46
C GLY A 514 -16.47 -0.12 27.24
N ARG A 515 -16.18 -1.34 26.77
CA ARG A 515 -16.65 -2.60 27.38
C ARG A 515 -16.25 -2.76 28.84
N ILE A 516 -15.04 -2.33 29.21
CA ILE A 516 -14.56 -2.35 30.61
C ILE A 516 -14.70 -1.00 31.34
N GLY A 517 -15.33 0.00 30.72
CA GLY A 517 -15.48 1.34 31.30
C GLY A 517 -14.19 2.16 31.32
N SER A 518 -14.10 3.14 32.23
CA SER A 518 -12.88 3.93 32.39
C SER A 518 -11.76 3.08 33.03
N ILE A 519 -10.50 3.34 32.67
CA ILE A 519 -9.35 2.59 33.16
C ILE A 519 -8.99 3.08 34.57
N LEU A 520 -9.07 2.18 35.55
CA LEU A 520 -8.71 2.46 36.94
C LEU A 520 -7.23 2.19 37.19
N SER A 521 -6.72 1.04 36.73
CA SER A 521 -5.31 0.69 36.88
C SER A 521 -4.85 -0.37 35.90
N THR A 522 -3.56 -0.42 35.61
CA THR A 522 -2.91 -1.50 34.87
C THR A 522 -1.66 -1.96 35.60
N SER A 523 -1.47 -3.27 35.68
CA SER A 523 -0.35 -3.93 36.34
C SER A 523 0.30 -4.92 35.39
N VAL A 524 1.61 -4.77 35.21
CA VAL A 524 2.39 -5.59 34.27
C VAL A 524 3.57 -6.19 35.02
N VAL A 525 3.73 -7.50 34.93
CA VAL A 525 4.88 -8.22 35.49
C VAL A 525 5.33 -9.25 34.48
N GLY A 526 6.58 -9.19 34.02
CA GLY A 526 7.05 -10.19 33.06
C GLY A 526 8.54 -10.15 32.76
N GLY A 527 9.00 -11.30 32.30
CA GLY A 527 10.36 -11.52 31.84
C GLY A 527 10.51 -11.31 30.35
N VAL A 528 11.73 -10.97 29.94
CA VAL A 528 12.16 -10.96 28.54
C VAL A 528 13.22 -12.04 28.31
N PRO A 529 13.44 -12.53 27.08
CA PRO A 529 14.36 -13.62 26.80
C PRO A 529 15.83 -13.36 27.17
N THR A 530 16.19 -12.12 27.46
CA THR A 530 17.56 -11.64 27.67
C THR A 530 17.76 -11.10 29.08
N GLY A 531 19.01 -11.01 29.55
CA GLY A 531 19.41 -10.53 30.87
C GLY A 531 19.06 -11.47 32.02
N GLY A 532 18.85 -12.76 31.73
CA GLY A 532 18.42 -13.79 32.69
C GLY A 532 19.50 -14.29 33.64
N ALA A 533 19.18 -15.35 34.38
CA ALA A 533 20.14 -16.08 35.22
C ALA A 533 20.94 -17.15 34.44
N GLY A 534 20.45 -17.54 33.25
CA GLY A 534 21.14 -18.46 32.35
C GLY A 534 22.17 -17.73 31.47
N PRO A 535 23.02 -18.49 30.76
CA PRO A 535 24.01 -17.92 29.86
C PRO A 535 23.34 -17.20 28.68
N GLU A 536 23.98 -16.14 28.21
CA GLU A 536 23.53 -15.35 27.07
C GLU A 536 24.19 -15.82 25.78
N LYS A 537 23.50 -15.67 24.66
CA LYS A 537 24.09 -16.02 23.36
C LYS A 537 25.22 -15.03 23.06
N VAL A 538 26.38 -15.48 22.56
CA VAL A 538 27.50 -14.60 22.17
C VAL A 538 27.03 -13.50 21.21
N GLY A 539 26.12 -13.82 20.30
CA GLY A 539 25.52 -12.86 19.38
C GLY A 539 24.68 -11.76 20.04
N LEU A 540 24.35 -11.89 21.34
CA LEU A 540 23.59 -10.92 22.14
C LEU A 540 24.46 -10.25 23.22
N LYS A 541 25.80 -10.42 23.18
CA LYS A 541 26.73 -9.78 24.15
C LYS A 541 26.50 -8.28 24.30
N TYR A 542 26.06 -7.61 23.23
CA TYR A 542 25.77 -6.18 23.25
C TYR A 542 24.63 -5.79 24.22
N ASN A 543 23.64 -6.66 24.45
CA ASN A 543 22.55 -6.41 25.42
C ASN A 543 23.04 -6.28 26.86
N LEU A 544 24.27 -6.70 27.14
CA LEU A 544 24.90 -6.64 28.45
C LEU A 544 25.48 -5.27 28.77
N ASP A 545 25.69 -4.42 27.76
CA ASP A 545 26.23 -3.08 27.95
C ASP A 545 25.11 -2.04 28.02
N LYS A 546 25.04 -1.28 29.11
CA LYS A 546 24.07 -0.19 29.29
C LYS A 546 24.22 0.89 28.22
N ASP A 547 25.45 1.09 27.73
CA ASP A 547 25.73 2.11 26.74
C ASP A 547 25.35 1.60 25.34
N SER A 548 25.12 0.30 25.14
CA SER A 548 24.69 -0.23 23.82
C SER A 548 23.34 0.30 23.34
N GLY A 549 22.51 0.86 24.23
CA GLY A 549 21.12 1.28 23.99
C GLY A 549 20.22 0.16 23.43
N ALA A 550 20.63 -1.09 23.61
CA ALA A 550 19.94 -2.31 23.20
C ALA A 550 19.35 -3.06 24.38
N THR A 551 19.20 -2.39 25.51
CA THR A 551 18.96 -3.08 26.76
C THR A 551 17.48 -3.42 26.90
N ILE A 552 17.17 -4.14 27.97
CA ILE A 552 15.80 -4.37 28.40
C ILE A 552 15.05 -3.05 28.60
N LEU A 553 15.75 -2.00 29.04
CA LEU A 553 15.18 -0.67 29.26
C LEU A 553 14.84 0.03 27.94
N ASP A 554 15.74 -0.02 26.96
CA ASP A 554 15.62 0.79 25.74
C ASP A 554 14.70 0.13 24.72
N VAL A 555 14.84 -1.18 24.53
CA VAL A 555 14.15 -1.92 23.48
C VAL A 555 12.85 -2.50 24.01
N HIS A 556 12.93 -3.40 25.00
CA HIS A 556 11.77 -4.16 25.45
C HIS A 556 10.74 -3.31 26.19
N LEU A 557 11.20 -2.51 27.16
CA LEU A 557 10.30 -1.61 27.89
C LEU A 557 9.76 -0.50 26.97
N GLY A 558 10.61 0.12 26.14
CA GLY A 558 10.20 1.20 25.24
C GLY A 558 9.05 0.77 24.31
N GLN A 559 9.22 -0.35 23.62
CA GLN A 559 8.18 -0.89 22.74
C GLN A 559 6.94 -1.35 23.50
N PHE A 560 7.09 -1.86 24.72
CA PHE A 560 5.94 -2.22 25.54
C PHE A 560 5.13 -1.00 25.97
N LEU A 561 5.79 0.10 26.38
CA LEU A 561 5.12 1.36 26.75
C LEU A 561 4.40 1.98 25.56
N GLU A 562 4.95 1.86 24.35
CA GLU A 562 4.30 2.25 23.09
C GLU A 562 2.96 1.48 22.90
N CYS A 563 2.99 0.16 23.08
CA CYS A 563 1.78 -0.69 23.00
C CYS A 563 0.77 -0.34 24.10
N LEU A 564 1.26 -0.13 25.33
CA LEU A 564 0.44 0.23 26.48
C LEU A 564 -0.30 1.55 26.25
N THR A 565 0.41 2.56 25.73
CA THR A 565 -0.18 3.88 25.48
C THR A 565 -1.15 3.90 24.31
N GLN A 566 -0.98 3.02 23.32
CA GLN A 566 -1.99 2.82 22.28
C GLN A 566 -3.28 2.22 22.84
N VAL A 567 -3.16 1.25 23.75
CA VAL A 567 -4.32 0.57 24.33
C VAL A 567 -5.04 1.44 25.36
N LEU A 568 -4.29 2.09 26.25
CA LEU A 568 -4.84 2.77 27.43
C LEU A 568 -4.86 4.31 27.33
N GLY A 569 -4.19 4.87 26.33
CA GLY A 569 -4.01 6.31 26.17
C GLY A 569 -2.67 6.84 26.73
N PRO A 570 -2.42 8.15 26.62
CA PRO A 570 -1.13 8.73 26.94
C PRO A 570 -0.81 8.69 28.44
N LEU A 571 0.46 8.50 28.77
CA LEU A 571 0.98 8.69 30.13
C LEU A 571 1.13 10.19 30.43
N LYS A 572 0.62 10.62 31.58
CA LYS A 572 0.76 11.98 32.11
C LYS A 572 2.09 12.16 32.83
N CYS A 573 2.50 11.16 33.62
CA CYS A 573 3.78 11.14 34.32
C CYS A 573 4.23 9.71 34.60
N VAL A 574 5.54 9.52 34.74
CA VAL A 574 6.15 8.24 35.11
C VAL A 574 7.31 8.48 36.08
N ASN A 575 7.50 7.51 36.98
CA ASN A 575 8.67 7.33 37.82
C ASN A 575 9.23 5.94 37.56
N SER A 576 10.55 5.80 37.57
CA SER A 576 11.18 4.50 37.35
C SER A 576 12.31 4.22 38.34
N LEU A 577 12.50 2.93 38.62
CA LEU A 577 13.65 2.39 39.34
C LEU A 577 14.28 1.32 38.46
N VAL A 578 15.58 1.46 38.24
CA VAL A 578 16.36 0.63 37.33
C VAL A 578 17.60 0.14 38.08
N ARG A 579 17.83 -1.18 38.05
CA ARG A 579 18.95 -1.84 38.72
C ARG A 579 19.52 -2.97 37.88
N THR A 580 20.83 -3.18 38.04
CA THR A 580 21.55 -4.35 37.57
C THR A 580 21.82 -5.24 38.78
N MET A 581 21.11 -6.35 38.89
CA MET A 581 21.23 -7.30 39.99
C MET A 581 22.12 -8.49 39.64
N ARG A 582 22.30 -8.78 38.35
CA ARG A 582 23.25 -9.78 37.85
C ARG A 582 24.36 -9.06 37.09
N PRO A 583 25.49 -8.71 37.75
CA PRO A 583 26.56 -7.94 37.15
C PRO A 583 27.45 -8.76 36.20
N THR A 584 27.29 -10.08 36.16
CA THR A 584 28.04 -10.97 35.28
C THR A 584 27.15 -12.05 34.65
N THR A 585 27.53 -12.53 33.48
CA THR A 585 26.90 -13.67 32.80
C THR A 585 27.92 -14.45 31.98
N ASP A 586 27.63 -15.72 31.69
CA ASP A 586 28.38 -16.51 30.73
C ASP A 586 27.83 -16.29 29.31
N LEU A 587 28.68 -16.41 28.30
CA LEU A 587 28.30 -16.37 26.89
C LEU A 587 28.42 -17.75 26.26
N VAL A 588 27.41 -18.14 25.49
CA VAL A 588 27.32 -19.44 24.80
C VAL A 588 27.18 -19.30 23.28
N ASP A 589 27.68 -20.30 22.55
CA ASP A 589 27.42 -20.42 21.12
C ASP A 589 25.94 -20.69 20.86
N ALA A 590 25.38 -20.05 19.83
CA ALA A 590 23.96 -20.14 19.52
C ALA A 590 23.51 -21.50 18.97
N LYS A 591 24.44 -22.31 18.41
CA LYS A 591 24.15 -23.61 17.80
C LYS A 591 24.58 -24.78 18.67
N SER A 592 25.75 -24.71 19.30
CA SER A 592 26.27 -25.81 20.13
C SER A 592 25.89 -25.70 21.61
N GLY A 593 25.52 -24.50 22.08
CA GLY A 593 25.26 -24.24 23.51
C GLY A 593 26.51 -24.29 24.40
N GLU A 594 27.69 -24.42 23.80
CA GLU A 594 28.98 -24.46 24.51
C GLU A 594 29.30 -23.07 25.07
N ILE A 595 29.83 -23.02 26.30
CA ILE A 595 30.25 -21.77 26.94
C ILE A 595 31.55 -21.29 26.28
N LEU A 596 31.47 -20.16 25.58
CA LEU A 596 32.59 -19.55 24.87
C LEU A 596 33.35 -18.54 25.74
N GLU A 597 32.67 -17.85 26.66
CA GLU A 597 33.27 -16.86 27.56
C GLU A 597 32.56 -16.88 28.91
N LYS A 598 33.29 -16.93 30.03
CA LYS A 598 32.71 -16.98 31.38
C LYS A 598 32.83 -15.64 32.10
N GLY A 599 31.81 -15.30 32.89
CA GLY A 599 31.86 -14.16 33.80
C GLY A 599 32.00 -12.80 33.11
N VAL A 600 31.41 -12.64 31.93
CA VAL A 600 31.37 -11.38 31.19
C VAL A 600 30.59 -10.35 31.99
N GLU A 601 31.16 -9.15 32.14
CA GLU A 601 30.50 -8.05 32.84
C GLU A 601 29.24 -7.59 32.11
N LYS A 602 28.20 -7.34 32.89
CA LYS A 602 26.90 -6.81 32.46
C LYS A 602 26.65 -5.52 33.22
N SER A 603 26.74 -4.41 32.50
CA SER A 603 26.38 -3.08 33.00
C SER A 603 24.90 -2.76 32.76
N ALA A 604 24.27 -3.41 31.78
CA ALA A 604 22.87 -3.23 31.41
C ALA A 604 21.90 -3.63 32.53
N PRO A 605 20.86 -2.81 32.79
CA PRO A 605 19.87 -3.13 33.80
C PRO A 605 19.07 -4.39 33.50
N ASP A 606 18.72 -5.13 34.54
CA ASP A 606 17.93 -6.36 34.45
C ASP A 606 16.74 -6.43 35.40
N GLN A 607 16.57 -5.41 36.25
CA GLN A 607 15.39 -5.20 37.06
C GLN A 607 14.89 -3.77 36.81
N ILE A 608 13.69 -3.65 36.25
CA ILE A 608 13.11 -2.38 35.85
C ILE A 608 11.68 -2.29 36.38
N VAL A 609 11.42 -1.25 37.16
CA VAL A 609 10.08 -0.91 37.63
C VAL A 609 9.73 0.48 37.13
N VAL A 610 8.56 0.61 36.51
CA VAL A 610 7.97 1.88 36.09
C VAL A 610 6.59 2.01 36.73
N GLN A 611 6.31 3.16 37.33
CA GLN A 611 5.00 3.52 37.85
C GLN A 611 4.58 4.86 37.28
N GLY A 612 3.29 5.08 37.04
CA GLY A 612 2.83 6.31 36.43
C GLY A 612 1.33 6.53 36.51
N GLU A 613 0.89 7.62 35.90
CA GLU A 613 -0.52 8.02 35.78
C GLU A 613 -0.84 8.20 34.29
N LEU A 614 -1.96 7.65 33.83
CA LEU A 614 -2.54 7.96 32.53
C LEU A 614 -3.16 9.35 32.53
N THR A 615 -3.32 9.98 31.37
CA THR A 615 -4.07 11.25 31.26
C THR A 615 -5.55 11.11 31.62
N SER A 616 -6.08 9.88 31.56
CA SER A 616 -7.42 9.53 32.04
C SER A 616 -7.52 9.41 33.57
N GLY A 617 -6.41 9.46 34.30
CA GLY A 617 -6.34 9.30 35.76
C GLY A 617 -6.06 7.87 36.25
N GLY A 618 -6.02 6.88 35.35
CA GLY A 618 -5.70 5.49 35.71
C GLY A 618 -4.24 5.29 36.12
N ILE A 619 -4.00 4.39 37.07
CA ILE A 619 -2.65 4.13 37.62
C ILE A 619 -1.92 3.04 36.83
N VAL A 620 -0.64 3.25 36.51
CA VAL A 620 0.18 2.31 35.74
C VAL A 620 1.29 1.76 36.62
N SER A 621 1.47 0.43 36.60
CA SER A 621 2.63 -0.23 37.19
C SER A 621 3.17 -1.29 36.21
N VAL A 622 4.46 -1.20 35.90
CA VAL A 622 5.18 -2.13 35.03
C VAL A 622 6.43 -2.61 35.74
N HIS A 623 6.59 -3.92 35.86
CA HIS A 623 7.78 -4.58 36.36
C HIS A 623 8.30 -5.52 35.27
N MET A 624 9.45 -5.18 34.72
CA MET A 624 10.12 -5.96 33.68
C MET A 624 11.46 -6.46 34.21
N HIS A 625 11.73 -7.75 34.04
CA HIS A 625 12.97 -8.37 34.49
C HIS A 625 13.66 -9.14 33.37
N GLY A 626 14.98 -9.29 33.47
CA GLY A 626 15.75 -10.11 32.56
C GLY A 626 15.59 -11.60 32.82
N GLY A 627 15.52 -12.37 31.73
CA GLY A 627 15.34 -13.82 31.70
C GLY A 627 13.87 -14.24 31.65
N PRO A 628 13.58 -15.44 31.12
CA PRO A 628 12.24 -15.98 31.08
C PRO A 628 11.67 -16.07 32.50
N SER A 629 10.41 -15.70 32.66
CA SER A 629 9.70 -15.88 33.92
C SER A 629 9.54 -17.38 34.20
N THR A 630 9.64 -17.79 35.47
CA THR A 630 9.36 -19.18 35.88
C THR A 630 7.87 -19.55 35.75
N GLY A 631 7.00 -18.56 35.54
CA GLY A 631 5.60 -18.70 35.11
C GLY A 631 5.30 -17.83 33.88
N SER A 632 4.03 -17.49 33.62
CA SER A 632 3.67 -16.58 32.52
C SER A 632 3.85 -15.10 32.90
N ALA A 633 4.50 -14.33 32.03
CA ALA A 633 4.36 -12.86 32.01
C ALA A 633 2.89 -12.48 31.95
N ARG A 634 2.51 -11.42 32.67
CA ARG A 634 1.12 -11.00 32.87
C ARG A 634 0.97 -9.51 32.66
N TRP A 635 -0.06 -9.12 31.92
CA TRP A 635 -0.54 -7.75 31.78
C TRP A 635 -2.02 -7.71 32.15
N PHE A 636 -2.31 -7.10 33.28
CA PHE A 636 -3.64 -6.97 33.84
C PHE A 636 -4.14 -5.53 33.73
N ILE A 637 -5.34 -5.34 33.23
CA ILE A 637 -6.01 -4.04 33.07
C ILE A 637 -7.33 -4.09 33.84
N LEU A 638 -7.50 -3.18 34.80
CA LEU A 638 -8.72 -3.02 35.58
C LEU A 638 -9.46 -1.77 35.11
N GLY A 639 -10.71 -1.95 34.70
CA GLY A 639 -11.64 -0.87 34.42
C GLY A 639 -12.84 -0.87 35.37
N GLU A 640 -13.62 0.21 35.33
CA GLU A 640 -14.84 0.38 36.16
C GLU A 640 -15.89 -0.74 36.01
N LYS A 641 -15.94 -1.37 34.83
CA LYS A 641 -16.99 -2.32 34.44
C LYS A 641 -16.46 -3.71 34.12
N GLY A 642 -15.17 -3.93 34.25
CA GLY A 642 -14.56 -5.21 33.92
C GLY A 642 -13.04 -5.20 34.03
N GLU A 643 -12.44 -6.35 33.76
CA GLU A 643 -11.00 -6.56 33.78
C GLU A 643 -10.54 -7.33 32.54
N ILE A 644 -9.31 -7.08 32.11
CA ILE A 644 -8.62 -7.82 31.06
C ILE A 644 -7.35 -8.40 31.67
N ASP A 645 -7.17 -9.70 31.52
CA ASP A 645 -6.00 -10.44 32.00
C ASP A 645 -5.30 -11.12 30.83
N ILE A 646 -4.11 -10.63 30.51
CA ILE A 646 -3.29 -11.10 29.40
C ILE A 646 -2.11 -11.87 30.00
N SER A 647 -1.89 -13.10 29.53
CA SER A 647 -0.77 -13.94 29.97
C SER A 647 -0.04 -14.58 28.79
N ALA A 648 1.29 -14.62 28.88
CA ALA A 648 2.16 -15.23 27.87
C ALA A 648 3.50 -15.68 28.48
N PRO A 649 4.29 -16.53 27.79
CA PRO A 649 5.61 -16.93 28.27
C PRO A 649 6.60 -15.77 28.43
N VAL A 650 6.45 -14.71 27.62
CA VAL A 650 7.33 -13.52 27.61
C VAL A 650 6.51 -12.25 27.37
N LEU A 651 6.98 -11.11 27.88
CA LEU A 651 6.30 -9.82 27.76
C LEU A 651 6.70 -9.06 26.48
N ILE A 652 6.45 -9.64 25.30
CA ILE A 652 6.89 -9.10 24.00
C ILE A 652 5.76 -9.09 22.96
N PRO A 653 4.92 -8.05 22.89
CA PRO A 653 3.84 -7.98 21.90
C PRO A 653 4.36 -7.45 20.53
N TRP A 654 5.17 -8.21 19.81
CA TRP A 654 5.74 -7.83 18.51
C TRP A 654 5.13 -8.60 17.35
N ILE A 655 5.02 -7.98 16.18
CA ILE A 655 4.69 -8.66 14.92
C ILE A 655 5.72 -9.78 14.70
N SER A 656 5.27 -11.01 14.47
CA SER A 656 6.10 -12.19 14.15
C SER A 656 6.71 -12.88 15.37
N THR A 657 6.16 -12.69 16.57
CA THR A 657 6.58 -13.48 17.72
C THR A 657 5.67 -14.70 17.88
N PRO A 658 6.18 -15.94 17.71
CA PRO A 658 5.35 -17.15 17.65
C PRO A 658 4.88 -17.63 19.03
N PHE A 659 4.65 -16.71 19.96
CA PHE A 659 4.17 -17.04 21.31
C PHE A 659 2.65 -16.89 21.39
N PRO A 660 1.92 -17.91 21.88
CA PRO A 660 0.49 -17.78 22.10
C PRO A 660 0.22 -16.84 23.28
N TRP A 661 -0.75 -15.95 23.10
CA TRP A 661 -1.24 -15.04 24.13
C TRP A 661 -2.61 -15.51 24.61
N LYS A 662 -2.75 -15.70 25.92
CA LYS A 662 -4.04 -15.98 26.54
C LYS A 662 -4.62 -14.68 27.06
N VAL A 663 -5.78 -14.28 26.52
CA VAL A 663 -6.50 -13.07 26.91
C VAL A 663 -7.83 -13.47 27.54
N VAL A 664 -8.01 -13.11 28.81
CA VAL A 664 -9.27 -13.32 29.53
C VAL A 664 -9.91 -11.96 29.77
N ILE A 665 -11.12 -11.77 29.26
CA ILE A 665 -11.88 -10.54 29.42
C ILE A 665 -13.08 -10.87 30.30
N LYS A 666 -13.19 -10.19 31.44
CA LYS A 666 -14.35 -10.31 32.32
C LYS A 666 -15.09 -8.98 32.34
N ASP A 667 -16.33 -8.99 31.87
CA ASP A 667 -17.24 -7.87 32.02
C ASP A 667 -18.28 -8.19 33.10
N LYS A 668 -19.23 -7.26 33.34
CA LYS A 668 -20.31 -7.47 34.31
C LYS A 668 -21.25 -8.64 33.96
N ASP A 669 -21.24 -9.12 32.72
CA ASP A 669 -22.20 -10.07 32.18
C ASP A 669 -21.60 -11.49 31.97
N GLY A 670 -20.28 -11.65 32.11
CA GLY A 670 -19.62 -12.97 32.12
C GLY A 670 -18.11 -12.94 31.83
N VAL A 671 -17.51 -14.14 31.82
CA VAL A 671 -16.10 -14.37 31.47
C VAL A 671 -16.00 -14.85 30.02
N ALA A 672 -15.26 -14.13 29.18
CA ALA A 672 -14.88 -14.57 27.85
C ALA A 672 -13.37 -14.85 27.81
N GLU A 673 -12.98 -16.08 27.46
CA GLU A 673 -11.57 -16.47 27.28
C GLU A 673 -11.27 -16.60 25.79
N GLU A 674 -10.25 -15.87 25.31
CA GLU A 674 -9.80 -15.86 23.92
C GLU A 674 -8.30 -16.14 23.87
N ILE A 675 -7.89 -17.17 23.12
CA ILE A 675 -6.48 -17.48 22.87
C ILE A 675 -6.12 -16.85 21.52
N ILE A 676 -5.27 -15.83 21.54
CA ILE A 676 -4.80 -15.14 20.35
C ILE A 676 -3.42 -15.70 20.00
N LYS A 677 -3.31 -16.32 18.82
CA LYS A 677 -2.02 -16.69 18.23
C LYS A 677 -1.65 -15.67 17.16
N GLU A 678 -0.38 -15.26 17.14
CA GLU A 678 0.20 -14.71 15.93
C GLU A 678 0.53 -15.88 15.00
N ASP A 679 -0.09 -15.92 13.83
CA ASP A 679 0.32 -16.85 12.77
C ASP A 679 1.65 -16.37 12.18
N GLU A 680 2.45 -17.31 11.65
CA GLU A 680 3.81 -17.09 11.11
C GLU A 680 3.92 -15.88 10.15
N PRO A 681 5.10 -15.23 10.07
CA PRO A 681 5.29 -13.99 9.33
C PRO A 681 4.95 -14.13 7.84
N GLY A 682 4.06 -13.27 7.34
CA GLY A 682 3.80 -13.03 5.92
C GLY A 682 4.61 -11.87 5.36
#